data_AF-A0A7X8C856-F1
#
_entry.id   AF-A0A7X8C856-F1
#
_cell.length_a   1.000
_cell.length_b   1.000
_cell.length_c   1.000
_cell.angle_alpha   90.00
_cell.angle_beta   90.00
_cell.angle_gamma   90.00
#
_symmetry.space_group_name_H-M   'P 1'
#
loop_
_entity.id
_entity.type
_entity.pdbx_description
1 polymer ?
#
loop_
_entity_poly.entity_id
_entity_poly.type
_entity_poly.pdbx_seq_one_letter_code
_entity_poly.pdbx_strand_id
1 'polypeptide(L)'
;MNVLTKNRIKTAIGFVILMKSLLLLIEPLSAQIVLNTSFENSEGYVLGNINNQNKWKVTSGNGLVTNDVNYVKTGAQALCIYSEGTSLQTEYIAYASDIPALSGDVYIDFWINIKSLPTANFSITGYDLGTYSSRSFMFEFLPSGKIKLYDGNSGWSIQPLYTTNTWKRISIKIDNTGTKCQYAIDGVVQNKLFAFREIKGGATSFDFHSIRFSMNAGTADIAVEDMYIGTIPISDIAFQASSADRTISITQPVYGVISLSPFKSVYQLNEEVSVSISVPEHYLFIGWTGDLSGTENPKTFIVDKNYSIGATVVVDPSNPPVQYPVTVTQPIGATISLSPEQTTYYEGTTLKATLILQSGYQFDGWTGDLSGTTNPITFVVSGPVNIGALVSEIQVSSITRIVSTVAQFKDALTNMNPGDTILVLDGTYNLGGIKITRGGSALKPILIKSKNLFGAKITGTSFFNPQGQSYVTYEGFKFELSPVSTIFKMEGCSYVRITRNWFTMNSDATKNSKWITIGEIWENEICRSHHNRIDHNLFEGKHDIGALLVIDGSHGTVPAISQHDKIDHNIFRDNTPRVDNEKETIRIGVSDLSNLNAYTVVEYNLFENCDGDPEIISIKSNCDTIRHNTFRRCLGTICLRQGRGSVVEGNFMFGENKTALFNGGIIGCGGVRMYGLNHKIFNNYFEELTGDKWDAALTITNGDVTNSSTSLSSHFLPENIIITNNTLINNVSNIEIGFDNNGSYRKPPINCMIANNIITAIANPLVKYYSSASLAGVSFVNNILYPTETATIGLTSYNDTQVKNIDPQMIVTDCRAFDQDCENKLPFSLYKLTVSSPAVNASTAYDFVTTDFEGQPAIGIRDIGADEYNIAFPVVNGPMDETSAGPEAPENYTYELNEIVGWKNIVNNEISVMPNPFNGSTQLMISNTKAGKITVILYNILGEKIQQNEIETNEGMIQIKISTKQKGLLFCQIISANKSYVLKLISK
;
A
#
# COMPACT_ATOMS: atom_id res chain seq x y z
N MET A 1 -1.35 20.17 -94.73
CA MET A 1 -0.69 20.38 -93.43
C MET A 1 -1.48 21.38 -92.61
N ASN A 2 -2.10 20.99 -91.51
CA ASN A 2 -3.01 19.85 -91.36
C ASN A 2 -3.59 19.94 -89.94
N VAL A 3 -4.91 19.95 -89.89
CA VAL A 3 -5.73 19.06 -89.06
C VAL A 3 -5.57 19.19 -87.53
N LEU A 4 -6.72 19.46 -86.89
CA LEU A 4 -7.04 19.46 -85.45
C LEU A 4 -6.74 20.80 -84.78
N THR A 5 -7.73 21.63 -84.52
CA THR A 5 -8.51 21.53 -83.28
C THR A 5 -9.97 22.00 -83.47
N LYS A 6 -10.70 21.35 -84.38
CA LYS A 6 -12.15 21.54 -84.58
C LYS A 6 -13.04 20.73 -83.61
N ASN A 7 -12.48 20.15 -82.54
CA ASN A 7 -13.18 19.17 -81.68
C ASN A 7 -13.24 19.49 -80.16
N ARG A 8 -12.89 20.70 -79.70
CA ARG A 8 -12.99 21.05 -78.25
C ARG A 8 -14.04 22.09 -77.88
N ILE A 9 -14.90 22.50 -78.82
CA ILE A 9 -16.02 23.42 -78.55
C ILE A 9 -17.37 22.65 -78.42
N LYS A 10 -17.40 21.34 -78.71
CA LYS A 10 -18.61 20.50 -78.56
C LYS A 10 -18.73 19.77 -77.22
N THR A 11 -17.72 19.78 -76.36
CA THR A 11 -17.76 19.06 -75.06
C THR A 11 -18.15 19.94 -73.87
N ALA A 12 -18.05 21.28 -74.00
CA ALA A 12 -18.41 22.21 -72.93
C ALA A 12 -19.92 22.50 -72.83
N ILE A 13 -20.69 22.21 -73.89
CA ILE A 13 -22.15 22.46 -73.92
C ILE A 13 -22.95 21.18 -73.58
N GLY A 14 -22.34 19.99 -73.70
CA GLY A 14 -22.95 18.72 -73.29
C GLY A 14 -22.89 18.43 -71.79
N PHE A 15 -21.90 18.97 -71.07
CA PHE A 15 -21.74 18.73 -69.62
C PHE A 15 -22.71 19.55 -68.76
N VAL A 16 -23.22 20.67 -69.28
CA VAL A 16 -24.18 21.53 -68.56
C VAL A 16 -25.63 21.00 -68.66
N ILE A 17 -25.91 20.12 -69.64
CA ILE A 17 -27.24 19.52 -69.82
C ILE A 17 -27.37 18.17 -69.09
N LEU A 18 -26.28 17.42 -68.90
CA LEU A 18 -26.30 16.16 -68.12
C LEU A 18 -26.33 16.39 -66.60
N MET A 19 -25.85 17.54 -66.13
CA MET A 19 -25.85 17.91 -64.70
C MET A 19 -27.19 18.52 -64.24
N LYS A 20 -28.12 18.77 -65.18
CA LYS A 20 -29.50 19.21 -64.89
C LYS A 20 -30.54 18.08 -64.90
N SER A 21 -30.17 16.87 -65.30
CA SER A 21 -31.04 15.69 -65.30
C SER A 21 -30.65 14.61 -64.28
N LEU A 22 -29.64 14.86 -63.45
CA LEU A 22 -29.35 14.07 -62.25
C LEU A 22 -29.46 14.94 -60.98
N LEU A 23 -30.41 15.87 -60.99
CA LEU A 23 -30.80 16.70 -59.85
C LEU A 23 -32.30 16.52 -59.55
N LEU A 24 -32.76 15.27 -59.65
CA LEU A 24 -34.02 14.82 -59.07
C LEU A 24 -33.75 13.52 -58.31
N LEU A 25 -34.18 13.51 -57.04
CA LEU A 25 -34.11 12.44 -56.04
C LEU A 25 -32.76 12.29 -55.32
N ILE A 26 -32.52 13.18 -54.36
CA ILE A 26 -32.56 12.87 -52.91
C ILE A 26 -32.76 14.24 -52.26
N GLU A 27 -34.01 14.60 -51.99
CA GLU A 27 -34.26 15.59 -50.94
C GLU A 27 -33.79 14.96 -49.61
N PRO A 28 -33.19 15.72 -48.68
CA PRO A 28 -33.03 15.23 -47.31
C PRO A 28 -34.42 14.79 -46.82
N LEU A 29 -34.56 13.61 -46.20
CA LEU A 29 -35.83 13.21 -45.59
C LEU A 29 -36.28 14.35 -44.66
N SER A 30 -37.21 15.16 -45.14
CA SER A 30 -37.76 16.28 -44.41
C SER A 30 -38.37 15.73 -43.13
N ALA A 31 -38.01 16.32 -41.99
CA ALA A 31 -38.54 15.90 -40.71
C ALA A 31 -40.08 15.80 -40.77
N GLN A 32 -40.61 14.63 -40.40
CA GLN A 32 -42.03 14.29 -40.60
C GLN A 32 -42.73 14.18 -39.25
N ILE A 33 -43.85 14.90 -39.11
CA ILE A 33 -44.74 14.84 -37.94
C ILE A 33 -46.05 14.23 -38.41
N VAL A 34 -46.51 13.17 -37.74
CA VAL A 34 -47.73 12.43 -38.13
C VAL A 34 -48.85 12.58 -37.11
N LEU A 35 -48.53 12.98 -35.88
CA LEU A 35 -49.49 13.36 -34.87
C LEU A 35 -48.84 14.43 -33.97
N ASN A 36 -49.56 15.51 -33.71
CA ASN A 36 -49.20 16.51 -32.72
C ASN A 36 -50.51 17.17 -32.26
N THR A 37 -51.01 16.79 -31.09
CA THR A 37 -52.39 17.09 -30.68
C THR A 37 -52.53 17.11 -29.17
N SER A 38 -53.28 18.07 -28.64
CA SER A 38 -53.88 18.01 -27.29
C SER A 38 -55.35 17.60 -27.34
N PHE A 39 -55.86 17.25 -28.54
CA PHE A 39 -57.24 16.84 -28.84
C PHE A 39 -58.21 18.03 -28.88
N GLU A 40 -57.70 19.19 -29.27
CA GLU A 40 -58.44 20.44 -29.26
C GLU A 40 -59.35 20.58 -30.48
N ASN A 41 -60.41 21.36 -30.31
CA ASN A 41 -61.34 21.66 -31.40
C ASN A 41 -60.65 22.41 -32.54
N SER A 42 -59.64 23.23 -32.25
CA SER A 42 -58.80 23.87 -33.27
C SER A 42 -57.94 22.89 -34.07
N GLU A 43 -57.68 21.70 -33.54
CA GLU A 43 -56.94 20.61 -34.17
C GLU A 43 -57.88 19.65 -34.94
N GLY A 44 -59.18 19.94 -34.95
CA GLY A 44 -60.20 19.17 -35.67
C GLY A 44 -60.84 18.05 -34.86
N TYR A 45 -60.75 18.07 -33.52
CA TYR A 45 -61.39 17.09 -32.65
C TYR A 45 -62.71 17.63 -32.07
N VAL A 46 -63.78 16.83 -32.14
CA VAL A 46 -65.10 17.19 -31.64
C VAL A 46 -65.44 16.34 -30.41
N LEU A 47 -66.04 16.97 -29.39
CA LEU A 47 -66.49 16.32 -28.16
C LEU A 47 -67.35 15.08 -28.45
N GLY A 48 -67.14 14.02 -27.68
CA GLY A 48 -67.82 12.73 -27.84
C GLY A 48 -66.92 11.68 -28.48
N ASN A 49 -67.51 10.70 -29.16
CA ASN A 49 -66.79 9.50 -29.64
C ASN A 49 -65.68 9.85 -30.65
N ILE A 50 -64.44 9.44 -30.35
CA ILE A 50 -63.28 9.70 -31.22
C ILE A 50 -63.22 8.77 -32.44
N ASN A 51 -64.02 7.70 -32.48
CA ASN A 51 -63.98 6.73 -33.57
C ASN A 51 -64.23 7.39 -34.94
N ASN A 52 -63.32 7.15 -35.88
CA ASN A 52 -63.24 7.77 -37.22
C ASN A 52 -62.93 9.28 -37.25
N GLN A 53 -62.64 9.92 -36.11
CA GLN A 53 -62.07 11.27 -36.10
C GLN A 53 -60.56 11.19 -36.31
N ASN A 54 -60.02 11.97 -37.25
CA ASN A 54 -58.57 12.13 -37.46
C ASN A 54 -57.77 10.82 -37.39
N LYS A 55 -58.22 9.77 -38.10
CA LYS A 55 -57.60 8.43 -38.16
C LYS A 55 -57.59 7.61 -36.86
N TRP A 56 -58.30 8.03 -35.82
CA TRP A 56 -58.55 7.22 -34.63
C TRP A 56 -59.62 6.17 -34.89
N LYS A 57 -59.41 4.99 -34.35
CA LYS A 57 -60.33 3.85 -34.42
C LYS A 57 -60.56 3.28 -33.03
N VAL A 58 -61.82 3.11 -32.66
CA VAL A 58 -62.24 2.41 -31.43
C VAL A 58 -62.86 1.08 -31.83
N THR A 59 -62.21 -0.02 -31.46
CA THR A 59 -62.67 -1.38 -31.79
C THR A 59 -63.42 -2.04 -30.64
N SER A 60 -63.05 -1.74 -29.39
CA SER A 60 -63.76 -2.17 -28.18
C SER A 60 -63.55 -1.17 -27.05
N GLY A 61 -64.46 -1.17 -26.06
CA GLY A 61 -64.50 -0.15 -25.01
C GLY A 61 -64.98 1.20 -25.55
N ASN A 62 -64.57 2.29 -24.90
CA ASN A 62 -64.94 3.65 -25.26
C ASN A 62 -63.69 4.53 -25.41
N GLY A 63 -63.67 5.36 -26.45
CA GLY A 63 -62.71 6.45 -26.62
C GLY A 63 -63.47 7.74 -26.92
N LEU A 64 -63.33 8.75 -26.05
CA LEU A 64 -64.07 10.00 -26.11
C LEU A 64 -63.11 11.19 -26.06
N VAL A 65 -63.35 12.19 -26.90
CA VAL A 65 -62.83 13.54 -26.68
C VAL A 65 -63.73 14.21 -25.64
N THR A 66 -63.15 14.67 -24.53
CA THR A 66 -63.89 15.28 -23.41
C THR A 66 -63.29 16.61 -23.01
N ASN A 67 -64.12 17.53 -22.50
CA ASN A 67 -63.71 18.79 -21.85
C ASN A 67 -63.92 18.74 -20.33
N ASP A 68 -64.17 17.56 -19.75
CA ASP A 68 -64.20 17.40 -18.31
C ASP A 68 -62.81 17.68 -17.75
N VAL A 69 -62.71 18.73 -16.93
CA VAL A 69 -61.48 19.21 -16.29
C VAL A 69 -60.73 18.13 -15.52
N ASN A 70 -61.40 17.05 -15.11
CA ASN A 70 -60.72 15.94 -14.44
C ASN A 70 -59.81 15.14 -15.40
N TYR A 71 -60.02 15.23 -16.71
CA TYR A 71 -59.26 14.49 -17.74
C TYR A 71 -58.27 15.37 -18.49
N VAL A 72 -58.26 16.68 -18.23
CA VAL A 72 -57.44 17.67 -18.94
C VAL A 72 -56.27 18.11 -18.04
N LYS A 73 -55.10 18.29 -18.63
CA LYS A 73 -53.83 18.62 -18.01
C LYS A 73 -53.41 20.07 -18.32
N THR A 74 -53.41 20.44 -19.60
CA THR A 74 -52.74 21.66 -20.08
C THR A 74 -53.62 22.44 -21.08
N GLY A 75 -54.54 21.76 -21.78
CA GLY A 75 -55.48 22.31 -22.76
C GLY A 75 -56.91 22.53 -22.26
N ALA A 76 -57.88 22.44 -23.17
CA ALA A 76 -59.32 22.50 -22.91
C ALA A 76 -60.04 21.18 -23.19
N GLN A 77 -59.41 20.26 -23.93
CA GLN A 77 -59.93 18.93 -24.25
C GLN A 77 -58.85 17.87 -24.04
N ALA A 78 -59.25 16.61 -23.90
CA ALA A 78 -58.35 15.47 -23.81
C ALA A 78 -59.01 14.19 -24.34
N LEU A 79 -58.21 13.16 -24.59
CA LEU A 79 -58.70 11.83 -24.91
C LEU A 79 -58.94 11.04 -23.62
N CYS A 80 -60.21 10.69 -23.36
CA CYS A 80 -60.62 9.74 -22.33
C CYS A 80 -60.84 8.36 -22.96
N ILE A 81 -60.20 7.33 -22.40
CA ILE A 81 -60.36 5.94 -22.84
C ILE A 81 -60.77 5.10 -21.63
N TYR A 82 -61.92 4.42 -21.71
CA TYR A 82 -62.45 3.65 -20.59
C TYR A 82 -63.24 2.40 -21.00
N SER A 83 -63.32 1.45 -20.08
CA SER A 83 -64.15 0.25 -20.18
C SER A 83 -64.71 -0.15 -18.82
N GLU A 84 -65.87 -0.79 -18.82
CA GLU A 84 -66.55 -1.30 -17.61
C GLU A 84 -66.73 -2.83 -17.75
N GLY A 85 -65.71 -3.59 -17.36
CA GLY A 85 -65.74 -5.07 -17.40
C GLY A 85 -65.59 -5.71 -18.78
N THR A 86 -65.28 -4.93 -19.82
CA THR A 86 -65.10 -5.41 -21.21
C THR A 86 -63.67 -5.22 -21.71
N SER A 87 -63.36 -5.69 -22.92
CA SER A 87 -62.09 -5.38 -23.59
C SER A 87 -62.06 -3.92 -24.04
N LEU A 88 -60.86 -3.36 -24.18
CA LEU A 88 -60.63 -1.99 -24.61
C LEU A 88 -59.59 -2.00 -25.73
N GLN A 89 -59.87 -1.29 -26.83
CA GLN A 89 -58.95 -1.09 -27.94
C GLN A 89 -59.27 0.22 -28.67
N THR A 90 -58.39 1.20 -28.49
CA THR A 90 -58.41 2.49 -29.20
C THR A 90 -57.05 2.69 -29.85
N GLU A 91 -57.00 2.98 -31.14
CA GLU A 91 -55.75 3.08 -31.90
C GLU A 91 -55.75 4.25 -32.88
N TYR A 92 -54.60 4.90 -33.01
CA TYR A 92 -54.33 5.87 -34.05
C TYR A 92 -53.53 5.19 -35.16
N ILE A 93 -54.10 5.15 -36.37
CA ILE A 93 -53.51 4.48 -37.53
C ILE A 93 -52.99 5.56 -38.48
N ALA A 94 -51.70 5.89 -38.36
CA ALA A 94 -51.10 6.98 -39.14
C ALA A 94 -51.04 6.64 -40.64
N TYR A 95 -50.73 5.39 -40.96
CA TYR A 95 -50.60 4.85 -42.31
C TYR A 95 -51.33 3.51 -42.45
N ALA A 96 -51.86 3.25 -43.66
CA ALA A 96 -52.40 1.94 -44.00
C ALA A 96 -51.29 0.87 -44.03
N SER A 97 -51.64 -0.39 -43.78
CA SER A 97 -50.71 -1.52 -43.66
C SER A 97 -49.86 -1.79 -44.91
N ASP A 98 -50.30 -1.32 -46.06
CA ASP A 98 -49.70 -1.58 -47.38
C ASP A 98 -48.82 -0.44 -47.90
N ILE A 99 -48.61 0.63 -47.12
CA ILE A 99 -47.83 1.81 -47.51
C ILE A 99 -46.61 1.94 -46.59
N PRO A 100 -45.42 2.32 -47.12
CA PRO A 100 -44.28 2.71 -46.31
C PRO A 100 -44.66 3.79 -45.29
N ALA A 101 -44.16 3.67 -44.07
CA ALA A 101 -44.52 4.56 -42.97
C ALA A 101 -43.28 5.30 -42.43
N LEU A 102 -43.32 5.80 -41.18
CA LEU A 102 -42.15 6.49 -40.62
C LEU A 102 -41.00 5.50 -40.39
N SER A 103 -39.90 5.68 -41.12
CA SER A 103 -38.69 4.88 -41.04
C SER A 103 -37.58 5.60 -40.24
N GLY A 104 -36.47 4.91 -39.96
CA GLY A 104 -35.37 5.46 -39.16
C GLY A 104 -35.73 5.67 -37.69
N ASP A 105 -35.27 6.78 -37.10
CA ASP A 105 -35.60 7.16 -35.73
C ASP A 105 -36.99 7.83 -35.66
N VAL A 106 -37.91 7.23 -34.87
CA VAL A 106 -39.26 7.75 -34.60
C VAL A 106 -39.41 8.05 -33.12
N TYR A 107 -39.96 9.21 -32.80
CA TYR A 107 -40.15 9.72 -31.46
C TYR A 107 -41.65 9.84 -31.14
N ILE A 108 -42.02 9.42 -29.94
CA ILE A 108 -43.39 9.50 -29.40
C ILE A 108 -43.33 10.17 -28.04
N ASP A 109 -44.19 11.15 -27.77
CA ASP A 109 -44.30 11.82 -26.48
C ASP A 109 -45.77 12.04 -26.13
N PHE A 110 -46.18 11.82 -24.89
CA PHE A 110 -47.54 12.17 -24.42
C PHE A 110 -47.63 12.17 -22.90
N TRP A 111 -48.66 12.83 -22.38
CA TRP A 111 -49.09 12.71 -21.00
C TRP A 111 -50.22 11.69 -20.86
N ILE A 112 -50.14 10.87 -19.81
CA ILE A 112 -51.17 9.88 -19.48
C ILE A 112 -51.49 9.90 -17.99
N ASN A 113 -52.77 9.79 -17.65
CA ASN A 113 -53.25 9.64 -16.29
C ASN A 113 -54.12 8.39 -16.18
N ILE A 114 -53.64 7.41 -15.42
CA ILE A 114 -54.41 6.21 -15.10
C ILE A 114 -55.31 6.55 -13.92
N LYS A 115 -56.59 6.81 -14.15
CA LYS A 115 -57.56 7.12 -13.09
C LYS A 115 -58.03 5.87 -12.36
N SER A 116 -58.31 4.81 -13.11
CA SER A 116 -58.74 3.51 -12.56
C SER A 116 -58.17 2.36 -13.39
N LEU A 117 -57.61 1.35 -12.73
CA LEU A 117 -57.13 0.11 -13.37
C LEU A 117 -57.09 -1.08 -12.37
N PRO A 118 -58.25 -1.56 -11.86
CA PRO A 118 -58.27 -2.54 -10.78
C PRO A 118 -57.99 -4.01 -11.19
N THR A 119 -58.28 -4.41 -12.42
CA THR A 119 -58.43 -5.85 -12.75
C THR A 119 -57.51 -6.39 -13.83
N ALA A 120 -56.94 -5.55 -14.70
CA ALA A 120 -56.10 -6.02 -15.80
C ALA A 120 -55.03 -4.99 -16.19
N ASN A 121 -54.01 -5.46 -16.92
CA ASN A 121 -52.96 -4.59 -17.44
C ASN A 121 -53.50 -3.75 -18.60
N PHE A 122 -53.13 -2.47 -18.60
CA PHE A 122 -53.39 -1.58 -19.72
C PHE A 122 -52.11 -1.44 -20.54
N SER A 123 -52.18 -1.77 -21.82
CA SER A 123 -51.04 -1.83 -22.73
C SER A 123 -51.08 -0.70 -23.76
N ILE A 124 -49.92 -0.13 -24.04
CA ILE A 124 -49.67 0.79 -25.15
C ILE A 124 -48.66 0.13 -26.08
N THR A 125 -49.00 -0.03 -27.36
CA THR A 125 -48.20 -0.79 -28.32
C THR A 125 -47.98 0.00 -29.59
N GLY A 126 -46.74 0.07 -30.06
CA GLY A 126 -46.39 0.60 -31.38
C GLY A 126 -46.27 -0.54 -32.40
N TYR A 127 -46.89 -0.36 -33.57
CA TYR A 127 -46.92 -1.37 -34.62
C TYR A 127 -46.25 -0.89 -35.90
N ASP A 128 -45.53 -1.84 -36.51
CA ASP A 128 -45.33 -1.90 -37.94
C ASP A 128 -46.48 -2.76 -38.51
N LEU A 129 -47.40 -2.14 -39.23
CA LEU A 129 -48.56 -2.84 -39.81
C LEU A 129 -48.27 -3.41 -41.20
N GLY A 130 -47.01 -3.46 -41.64
CA GLY A 130 -46.58 -4.11 -42.87
C GLY A 130 -46.94 -5.60 -42.95
N THR A 131 -46.39 -6.31 -43.94
CA THR A 131 -46.73 -7.70 -44.31
C THR A 131 -46.90 -8.67 -43.13
N TYR A 132 -46.12 -8.49 -42.05
CA TYR A 132 -46.10 -9.42 -40.91
C TYR A 132 -46.70 -8.87 -39.61
N SER A 133 -47.13 -7.60 -39.56
CA SER A 133 -47.67 -6.94 -38.36
C SER A 133 -46.79 -7.08 -37.10
N SER A 134 -45.55 -6.59 -37.19
CA SER A 134 -44.55 -6.61 -36.11
C SER A 134 -44.84 -5.53 -35.06
N ARG A 135 -44.28 -5.69 -33.85
CA ARG A 135 -44.43 -4.74 -32.74
C ARG A 135 -43.09 -4.15 -32.37
N SER A 136 -42.93 -2.84 -32.55
CA SER A 136 -41.72 -2.13 -32.18
C SER A 136 -41.59 -2.08 -30.66
N PHE A 137 -42.62 -1.61 -29.96
CA PHE A 137 -42.62 -1.57 -28.48
C PHE A 137 -43.93 -2.06 -27.89
N MET A 138 -43.88 -2.46 -26.63
CA MET A 138 -45.05 -2.64 -25.79
C MET A 138 -44.73 -2.12 -24.40
N PHE A 139 -45.66 -1.37 -23.84
CA PHE A 139 -45.58 -0.73 -22.55
C PHE A 139 -46.83 -1.11 -21.77
N GLU A 140 -46.72 -1.52 -20.50
CA GLU A 140 -47.88 -1.90 -19.68
C GLU A 140 -47.91 -1.19 -18.33
N PHE A 141 -49.08 -0.62 -18.01
CA PHE A 141 -49.46 -0.25 -16.65
C PHE A 141 -50.15 -1.47 -16.00
N LEU A 142 -49.65 -1.90 -14.83
CA LEU A 142 -50.25 -3.02 -14.08
C LEU A 142 -51.06 -2.47 -12.90
N PRO A 143 -52.16 -3.13 -12.50
CA PRO A 143 -52.97 -2.75 -11.32
C PRO A 143 -52.20 -2.55 -10.01
N SER A 144 -50.98 -3.09 -9.91
CA SER A 144 -50.11 -2.98 -8.75
C SER A 144 -49.27 -1.68 -8.68
N GLY A 145 -49.45 -0.70 -9.58
CA GLY A 145 -48.58 0.49 -9.68
C GLY A 145 -47.31 0.25 -10.53
N LYS A 146 -47.19 -0.99 -11.02
CA LYS A 146 -46.42 -1.53 -12.16
C LYS A 146 -46.25 -0.68 -13.42
N ILE A 147 -45.05 -0.25 -13.80
CA ILE A 147 -44.76 -0.02 -15.23
C ILE A 147 -43.84 -1.15 -15.71
N LYS A 148 -44.28 -1.85 -16.74
CA LYS A 148 -43.55 -2.95 -17.37
C LYS A 148 -43.22 -2.59 -18.82
N LEU A 149 -41.93 -2.57 -19.10
CA LEU A 149 -41.35 -2.37 -20.43
C LEU A 149 -40.96 -3.74 -21.01
N TYR A 150 -40.77 -3.83 -22.31
CA TYR A 150 -40.41 -5.09 -22.96
C TYR A 150 -39.10 -4.98 -23.75
N ASP A 151 -38.25 -6.00 -23.56
CA ASP A 151 -37.01 -6.24 -24.30
C ASP A 151 -37.18 -7.54 -25.07
N GLY A 152 -37.64 -7.42 -26.32
CA GLY A 152 -38.15 -8.57 -27.06
C GLY A 152 -39.32 -9.24 -26.33
N ASN A 153 -39.24 -10.56 -26.21
CA ASN A 153 -40.27 -11.34 -25.52
C ASN A 153 -40.27 -11.16 -23.99
N SER A 154 -39.18 -10.64 -23.42
CA SER A 154 -38.96 -10.53 -21.98
C SER A 154 -39.53 -9.23 -21.41
N GLY A 155 -40.30 -9.34 -20.33
CA GLY A 155 -40.85 -8.20 -19.62
C GLY A 155 -39.91 -7.69 -18.53
N TRP A 156 -39.56 -6.41 -18.55
CA TRP A 156 -38.73 -5.72 -17.58
C TRP A 156 -39.59 -4.77 -16.74
N SER A 157 -39.81 -5.10 -15.47
CA SER A 157 -40.62 -4.28 -14.56
C SER A 157 -39.71 -3.34 -13.76
N ILE A 158 -39.94 -2.04 -13.89
CA ILE A 158 -39.33 -1.01 -13.04
C ILE A 158 -40.34 -0.62 -11.98
N GLN A 159 -39.99 -0.79 -10.70
CA GLN A 159 -40.88 -0.41 -9.62
C GLN A 159 -40.23 0.18 -8.39
N PRO A 160 -41.00 1.04 -7.68
CA PRO A 160 -42.31 1.62 -8.09
C PRO A 160 -42.21 2.91 -8.93
N LEU A 161 -43.22 3.22 -9.77
CA LEU A 161 -43.19 4.44 -10.62
C LEU A 161 -44.51 5.19 -10.92
N TYR A 162 -45.72 4.66 -10.67
CA TYR A 162 -46.96 5.47 -10.81
C TYR A 162 -48.03 5.20 -9.75
N THR A 163 -48.88 6.20 -9.53
CA THR A 163 -50.06 6.13 -8.66
C THR A 163 -51.27 6.54 -9.49
N THR A 164 -52.44 5.96 -9.22
CA THR A 164 -53.66 6.38 -9.92
C THR A 164 -53.97 7.85 -9.67
N ASN A 165 -54.61 8.52 -10.63
CA ASN A 165 -54.89 9.96 -10.60
C ASN A 165 -53.63 10.85 -10.59
N THR A 166 -52.49 10.34 -11.08
CA THR A 166 -51.29 11.15 -11.32
C THR A 166 -50.92 11.11 -12.79
N TRP A 167 -50.58 12.28 -13.32
CA TRP A 167 -50.08 12.40 -14.69
C TRP A 167 -48.64 11.90 -14.80
N LYS A 168 -48.37 11.14 -15.85
CA LYS A 168 -47.05 10.66 -16.23
C LYS A 168 -46.73 11.09 -17.66
N ARG A 169 -45.53 11.60 -17.89
CA ARG A 169 -45.04 11.85 -19.26
C ARG A 169 -44.32 10.61 -19.74
N ILE A 170 -44.75 10.08 -20.87
CA ILE A 170 -44.16 8.91 -21.50
C ILE A 170 -43.55 9.34 -22.82
N SER A 171 -42.25 9.08 -22.96
CA SER A 171 -41.50 9.40 -24.17
C SER A 171 -40.76 8.17 -24.68
N ILE A 172 -40.79 7.93 -25.99
CA ILE A 172 -40.25 6.71 -26.61
C ILE A 172 -39.45 7.12 -27.84
N LYS A 173 -38.23 6.59 -27.97
CA LYS A 173 -37.47 6.58 -29.22
C LYS A 173 -37.47 5.17 -29.80
N ILE A 174 -37.88 5.03 -31.05
CA ILE A 174 -37.86 3.80 -31.84
C ILE A 174 -36.77 3.97 -32.89
N ASP A 175 -35.76 3.10 -32.85
CA ASP A 175 -34.73 2.95 -33.89
C ASP A 175 -35.14 1.78 -34.79
N ASN A 176 -35.86 2.09 -35.88
CA ASN A 176 -36.34 1.08 -36.83
C ASN A 176 -35.20 0.36 -37.55
N THR A 177 -34.08 1.04 -37.79
CA THR A 177 -32.88 0.46 -38.42
C THR A 177 -32.21 -0.55 -37.50
N GLY A 178 -32.10 -0.22 -36.22
CA GLY A 178 -31.50 -1.04 -35.19
C GLY A 178 -32.40 -2.09 -34.57
N THR A 179 -33.70 -2.04 -34.83
CA THR A 179 -34.74 -2.80 -34.10
C THR A 179 -34.67 -2.58 -32.58
N LYS A 180 -34.40 -1.34 -32.16
CA LYS A 180 -34.27 -0.95 -30.75
C LYS A 180 -35.30 0.09 -30.33
N CYS A 181 -35.65 0.08 -29.05
CA CYS A 181 -36.47 1.10 -28.42
C CYS A 181 -35.78 1.63 -27.16
N GLN A 182 -36.02 2.90 -26.86
CA GLN A 182 -35.64 3.54 -25.61
C GLN A 182 -36.88 4.22 -25.02
N TYR A 183 -36.98 4.22 -23.70
CA TYR A 183 -38.11 4.79 -22.98
C TYR A 183 -37.60 5.84 -22.00
N ALA A 184 -38.34 6.93 -21.86
CA ALA A 184 -38.21 7.88 -20.77
C ALA A 184 -39.54 8.03 -20.05
N ILE A 185 -39.50 8.13 -18.72
CA ILE A 185 -40.66 8.35 -17.87
C ILE A 185 -40.39 9.60 -17.06
N ASP A 186 -41.29 10.58 -17.13
CA ASP A 186 -41.13 11.91 -16.51
C ASP A 186 -39.77 12.55 -16.87
N GLY A 187 -39.35 12.41 -18.14
CA GLY A 187 -38.09 12.94 -18.68
C GLY A 187 -36.84 12.10 -18.40
N VAL A 188 -36.92 11.06 -17.57
CA VAL A 188 -35.76 10.22 -17.21
C VAL A 188 -35.64 9.01 -18.13
N VAL A 189 -34.61 8.99 -18.97
CA VAL A 189 -34.29 7.88 -19.88
C VAL A 189 -33.88 6.63 -19.08
N GLN A 190 -34.47 5.49 -19.40
CA GLN A 190 -34.11 4.22 -18.79
C GLN A 190 -32.71 3.80 -19.27
N ASN A 191 -31.83 3.40 -18.36
CA ASN A 191 -30.44 3.02 -18.67
C ASN A 191 -30.34 1.63 -19.33
N LYS A 192 -31.04 1.44 -20.45
CA LYS A 192 -31.07 0.21 -21.25
C LYS A 192 -31.62 0.48 -22.64
N LEU A 193 -31.01 -0.12 -23.66
CA LEU A 193 -31.60 -0.27 -25.00
C LEU A 193 -32.44 -1.55 -25.06
N PHE A 194 -33.70 -1.42 -25.45
CA PHE A 194 -34.65 -2.53 -25.52
C PHE A 194 -34.75 -3.04 -26.95
N ALA A 195 -34.77 -4.35 -27.16
CA ALA A 195 -35.10 -4.91 -28.47
C ALA A 195 -36.58 -4.72 -28.80
N PHE A 196 -36.90 -4.66 -30.09
CA PHE A 196 -38.29 -4.64 -30.56
C PHE A 196 -39.10 -5.75 -29.92
N ARG A 197 -40.32 -5.41 -29.46
CA ARG A 197 -41.21 -6.33 -28.72
C ARG A 197 -41.35 -7.67 -29.43
N GLU A 198 -41.63 -7.64 -30.73
CA GLU A 198 -41.82 -8.85 -31.52
C GLU A 198 -41.58 -8.56 -33.00
N ILE A 199 -40.66 -9.32 -33.61
CA ILE A 199 -40.44 -9.34 -35.06
C ILE A 199 -41.11 -10.58 -35.62
N LYS A 200 -42.11 -10.40 -36.49
CA LYS A 200 -42.87 -11.51 -37.08
C LYS A 200 -42.39 -11.85 -38.48
N GLY A 201 -42.50 -13.13 -38.84
CA GLY A 201 -42.31 -13.61 -40.21
C GLY A 201 -40.92 -13.40 -40.81
N GLY A 202 -39.91 -13.10 -40.00
CA GLY A 202 -38.55 -12.80 -40.48
C GLY A 202 -38.43 -11.44 -41.16
N ALA A 203 -39.28 -10.46 -40.81
CA ALA A 203 -39.17 -9.10 -41.31
C ALA A 203 -37.75 -8.53 -41.07
N THR A 204 -37.22 -7.85 -42.09
CA THR A 204 -35.86 -7.27 -42.10
C THR A 204 -35.86 -5.75 -42.33
N SER A 205 -37.04 -5.17 -42.57
CA SER A 205 -37.28 -3.73 -42.68
C SER A 205 -38.48 -3.40 -41.82
N PHE A 206 -38.43 -2.24 -41.16
CA PHE A 206 -39.44 -1.82 -40.20
C PHE A 206 -39.76 -0.35 -40.36
N ASP A 207 -41.04 -0.02 -40.30
CA ASP A 207 -41.57 1.35 -40.22
C ASP A 207 -42.60 1.45 -39.08
N PHE A 208 -42.93 2.66 -38.64
CA PHE A 208 -43.98 2.90 -37.65
C PHE A 208 -45.31 3.28 -38.31
N HIS A 209 -46.34 2.44 -38.17
CA HIS A 209 -47.67 2.65 -38.76
C HIS A 209 -48.72 3.12 -37.76
N SER A 210 -48.73 2.58 -36.54
CA SER A 210 -49.81 2.87 -35.59
C SER A 210 -49.38 2.75 -34.13
N ILE A 211 -50.15 3.42 -33.26
CA ILE A 211 -50.11 3.23 -31.81
C ILE A 211 -51.49 2.79 -31.31
N ARG A 212 -51.49 1.81 -30.41
CA ARG A 212 -52.70 1.21 -29.85
C ARG A 212 -52.67 1.24 -28.34
N PHE A 213 -53.77 1.70 -27.76
CA PHE A 213 -54.12 1.61 -26.35
C PHE A 213 -55.10 0.44 -26.18
N SER A 214 -54.77 -0.54 -25.34
CA SER A 214 -55.56 -1.77 -25.26
C SER A 214 -55.53 -2.46 -23.91
N MET A 215 -56.58 -3.22 -23.62
CA MET A 215 -56.70 -4.11 -22.47
C MET A 215 -57.61 -5.29 -22.83
N ASN A 216 -57.23 -6.51 -22.42
CA ASN A 216 -57.95 -7.74 -22.81
C ASN A 216 -59.38 -7.82 -22.26
N ALA A 217 -59.58 -7.56 -20.96
CA ALA A 217 -60.89 -7.46 -20.32
C ALA A 217 -60.73 -6.83 -18.93
N GLY A 218 -61.62 -5.91 -18.52
CA GLY A 218 -61.58 -5.33 -17.19
C GLY A 218 -62.19 -3.94 -17.12
N THR A 219 -62.03 -3.30 -15.96
CA THR A 219 -62.39 -1.89 -15.78
C THR A 219 -61.13 -1.05 -15.93
N ALA A 220 -61.20 -0.01 -16.73
CA ALA A 220 -60.13 0.96 -16.88
C ALA A 220 -60.70 2.34 -17.15
N ASP A 221 -60.04 3.37 -16.64
CA ASP A 221 -60.36 4.78 -16.91
C ASP A 221 -59.04 5.56 -17.03
N ILE A 222 -58.78 6.10 -18.22
CA ILE A 222 -57.51 6.70 -18.61
C ILE A 222 -57.74 8.03 -19.32
N ALA A 223 -56.92 9.04 -18.99
CA ALA A 223 -56.79 10.28 -19.75
C ALA A 223 -55.46 10.32 -20.52
N VAL A 224 -55.44 10.82 -21.75
CA VAL A 224 -54.26 11.03 -22.59
C VAL A 224 -54.31 12.42 -23.23
N GLU A 225 -53.18 13.14 -23.24
CA GLU A 225 -53.06 14.51 -23.76
C GLU A 225 -51.63 14.81 -24.27
N ASP A 226 -51.48 15.92 -25.00
CA ASP A 226 -50.23 16.42 -25.61
C ASP A 226 -49.45 15.35 -26.36
N MET A 227 -50.12 14.65 -27.28
CA MET A 227 -49.57 13.53 -28.01
C MET A 227 -48.80 13.98 -29.25
N TYR A 228 -47.52 13.64 -29.30
CA TYR A 228 -46.61 13.83 -30.42
C TYR A 228 -46.12 12.49 -30.98
N ILE A 229 -46.08 12.38 -32.31
CA ILE A 229 -45.44 11.29 -33.06
C ILE A 229 -44.76 11.89 -34.31
N GLY A 230 -43.45 11.69 -34.46
CA GLY A 230 -42.71 12.15 -35.61
C GLY A 230 -41.23 11.77 -35.59
N THR A 231 -40.44 12.28 -36.53
CA THR A 231 -38.99 12.01 -36.64
C THR A 231 -38.12 13.09 -36.01
N ILE A 232 -38.72 14.12 -35.40
CA ILE A 232 -37.97 15.18 -34.70
C ILE A 232 -37.71 14.70 -33.26
N PRO A 233 -36.45 14.70 -32.78
CA PRO A 233 -36.14 14.35 -31.41
C PRO A 233 -36.85 15.26 -30.40
N ILE A 234 -37.25 14.68 -29.27
CA ILE A 234 -37.83 15.41 -28.14
C ILE A 234 -36.71 16.22 -27.48
N SER A 235 -36.78 17.54 -27.57
CA SER A 235 -35.64 18.44 -27.34
C SER A 235 -35.09 18.43 -25.92
N ASP A 236 -35.92 18.10 -24.92
CA ASP A 236 -35.54 18.04 -23.51
C ASP A 236 -35.18 16.63 -23.02
N ILE A 237 -35.12 15.64 -23.91
CA ILE A 237 -34.79 14.24 -23.57
C ILE A 237 -33.58 13.76 -24.38
N ALA A 238 -32.50 13.41 -23.67
CA ALA A 238 -31.27 12.91 -24.27
C ALA A 238 -31.31 11.38 -24.45
N PHE A 239 -31.98 10.89 -25.49
CA PHE A 239 -31.90 9.47 -25.89
C PHE A 239 -30.49 9.10 -26.40
N GLN A 240 -30.10 7.84 -26.25
CA GLN A 240 -28.85 7.28 -26.78
C GLN A 240 -28.88 7.24 -28.33
N ALA A 241 -27.71 7.34 -28.98
CA ALA A 241 -27.55 7.29 -30.44
C ALA A 241 -27.95 5.91 -31.05
N SER A 242 -28.23 5.88 -32.37
CA SER A 242 -28.73 4.68 -33.09
C SER A 242 -27.68 3.57 -33.16
N SER A 243 -28.09 2.31 -33.36
CA SER A 243 -27.17 1.16 -33.47
C SER A 243 -26.40 1.05 -34.80
N ALA A 244 -26.67 1.92 -35.78
CA ALA A 244 -25.87 2.05 -37.02
C ALA A 244 -24.75 3.10 -36.90
N ASP A 245 -24.83 3.94 -35.88
CA ASP A 245 -23.82 4.95 -35.59
C ASP A 245 -22.57 4.29 -35.01
N ARG A 246 -21.41 4.74 -35.48
CA ARG A 246 -20.10 4.33 -35.01
C ARG A 246 -19.29 5.55 -34.63
N THR A 247 -18.55 5.43 -33.54
CA THR A 247 -17.62 6.46 -33.10
C THR A 247 -16.19 6.06 -33.46
N ILE A 248 -15.39 7.05 -33.83
CA ILE A 248 -13.94 6.90 -33.98
C ILE A 248 -13.32 7.83 -32.95
N SER A 249 -12.70 7.25 -31.94
CA SER A 249 -11.99 7.96 -30.88
C SER A 249 -10.52 8.04 -31.25
N ILE A 250 -9.97 9.25 -31.36
CA ILE A 250 -8.55 9.48 -31.65
C ILE A 250 -7.81 9.80 -30.35
N THR A 251 -6.79 9.00 -30.05
CA THR A 251 -5.78 9.35 -29.04
C THR A 251 -4.59 9.99 -29.75
N GLN A 252 -4.45 11.30 -29.63
CA GLN A 252 -3.33 12.02 -30.24
C GLN A 252 -2.00 11.58 -29.59
N PRO A 253 -0.95 11.28 -30.38
CA PRO A 253 0.38 11.04 -29.83
C PRO A 253 0.97 12.36 -29.31
N VAL A 254 1.93 12.26 -28.38
CA VAL A 254 2.63 13.43 -27.82
C VAL A 254 3.28 14.28 -28.92
N TYR A 255 3.85 13.62 -29.94
CA TYR A 255 4.56 14.25 -31.05
C TYR A 255 3.92 13.90 -32.40
N GLY A 256 2.74 14.46 -32.69
CA GLY A 256 2.09 14.32 -33.98
C GLY A 256 0.62 14.65 -33.94
N VAL A 257 0.00 14.75 -35.11
CA VAL A 257 -1.43 15.00 -35.26
C VAL A 257 -2.03 13.94 -36.17
N ILE A 258 -2.91 13.12 -35.59
CA ILE A 258 -3.78 12.19 -36.30
C ILE A 258 -5.01 12.94 -36.81
N SER A 259 -5.35 12.76 -38.09
CA SER A 259 -6.52 13.32 -38.74
C SER A 259 -7.32 12.25 -39.49
N LEU A 260 -8.63 12.47 -39.61
CA LEU A 260 -9.55 11.60 -40.33
C LEU A 260 -10.11 12.32 -41.56
N SER A 261 -10.31 11.58 -42.64
CA SER A 261 -10.95 12.05 -43.86
C SER A 261 -11.97 11.01 -44.37
N PRO A 262 -13.28 11.33 -44.40
CA PRO A 262 -13.89 12.55 -43.84
C PRO A 262 -13.85 12.56 -42.30
N PHE A 263 -13.81 13.75 -41.71
CA PHE A 263 -14.05 13.92 -40.27
C PHE A 263 -15.55 14.10 -40.00
N LYS A 264 -16.12 13.25 -39.13
CA LYS A 264 -17.53 13.32 -38.72
C LYS A 264 -17.64 13.09 -37.21
N SER A 265 -18.65 13.70 -36.60
CA SER A 265 -18.99 13.44 -35.18
C SER A 265 -19.54 12.02 -34.96
N VAL A 266 -20.08 11.41 -36.01
CA VAL A 266 -20.60 10.04 -36.06
C VAL A 266 -20.37 9.49 -37.47
N TYR A 267 -19.92 8.24 -37.55
CA TYR A 267 -19.72 7.50 -38.79
C TYR A 267 -20.80 6.44 -38.95
N GLN A 268 -21.17 6.10 -40.18
CA GLN A 268 -22.13 5.02 -40.41
C GLN A 268 -21.42 3.66 -40.49
N LEU A 269 -22.12 2.61 -40.07
CA LEU A 269 -21.66 1.24 -40.27
C LEU A 269 -21.34 0.98 -41.76
N ASN A 270 -20.14 0.46 -42.02
CA ASN A 270 -19.53 0.23 -43.34
C ASN A 270 -19.07 1.49 -44.09
N GLU A 271 -19.02 2.65 -43.43
CA GLU A 271 -18.42 3.85 -44.03
C GLU A 271 -16.90 3.68 -44.18
N GLU A 272 -16.36 4.06 -45.34
CA GLU A 272 -14.92 4.07 -45.57
C GLU A 272 -14.30 5.37 -45.06
N VAL A 273 -13.24 5.25 -44.25
CA VAL A 273 -12.53 6.38 -43.63
C VAL A 273 -11.03 6.22 -43.83
N SER A 274 -10.33 7.32 -44.12
CA SER A 274 -8.87 7.36 -44.16
C SER A 274 -8.32 8.07 -42.94
N VAL A 275 -7.34 7.46 -42.26
CA VAL A 275 -6.59 8.06 -41.16
C VAL A 275 -5.19 8.45 -41.64
N SER A 276 -4.73 9.64 -41.26
CA SER A 276 -3.39 10.14 -41.54
C SER A 276 -2.74 10.64 -40.27
N ILE A 277 -1.41 10.57 -40.20
CA ILE A 277 -0.63 11.20 -39.12
C ILE A 277 0.42 12.13 -39.73
N SER A 278 0.50 13.36 -39.20
CA SER A 278 1.62 14.27 -39.45
C SER A 278 2.51 14.29 -38.21
N VAL A 279 3.80 14.02 -38.37
CA VAL A 279 4.79 14.11 -37.29
C VAL A 279 5.73 15.29 -37.56
N PRO A 280 6.13 16.05 -36.52
CA PRO A 280 7.12 17.12 -36.66
C PRO A 280 8.52 16.57 -36.96
N GLU A 281 9.43 17.45 -37.36
CA GLU A 281 10.85 17.11 -37.53
C GLU A 281 11.42 16.46 -36.26
N HIS A 282 12.39 15.54 -36.42
CA HIS A 282 13.02 14.72 -35.36
C HIS A 282 12.21 13.54 -34.82
N TYR A 283 11.01 13.28 -35.36
CA TYR A 283 10.14 12.21 -34.91
C TYR A 283 9.70 11.31 -36.06
N LEU A 284 9.59 10.01 -35.78
CA LEU A 284 9.18 8.98 -36.74
C LEU A 284 7.89 8.30 -36.27
N PHE A 285 6.91 8.28 -37.16
CA PHE A 285 5.75 7.39 -37.03
C PHE A 285 6.19 5.95 -37.27
N ILE A 286 6.06 5.09 -36.26
CA ILE A 286 6.46 3.67 -36.35
C ILE A 286 5.28 2.69 -36.31
N GLY A 287 4.06 3.19 -36.19
CA GLY A 287 2.86 2.39 -36.45
C GLY A 287 1.61 2.88 -35.73
N TRP A 288 0.45 2.50 -36.27
CA TRP A 288 -0.84 2.74 -35.63
C TRP A 288 -1.02 1.86 -34.39
N THR A 289 -1.78 2.35 -33.41
CA THR A 289 -2.16 1.63 -32.20
C THR A 289 -3.68 1.66 -32.01
N GLY A 290 -4.17 0.86 -31.05
CA GLY A 290 -5.60 0.66 -30.84
C GLY A 290 -6.16 -0.36 -31.82
N ASP A 291 -7.22 -0.01 -32.53
CA ASP A 291 -7.91 -0.87 -33.49
C ASP A 291 -7.27 -0.89 -34.89
N LEU A 292 -6.23 -0.08 -35.12
CA LEU A 292 -5.39 -0.10 -36.32
C LEU A 292 -3.97 -0.58 -35.99
N SER A 293 -3.29 -1.08 -37.02
CA SER A 293 -1.90 -1.57 -36.95
C SER A 293 -1.12 -1.26 -38.23
N GLY A 294 0.19 -1.47 -38.23
CA GLY A 294 1.08 -1.23 -39.38
C GLY A 294 1.51 0.22 -39.54
N THR A 295 2.34 0.50 -40.55
CA THR A 295 3.05 1.77 -40.76
C THR A 295 2.57 2.57 -41.97
N GLU A 296 1.50 2.12 -42.63
CA GLU A 296 0.93 2.82 -43.79
C GLU A 296 0.34 4.17 -43.37
N ASN A 297 0.68 5.26 -44.07
CA ASN A 297 0.20 6.60 -43.75
C ASN A 297 0.09 7.42 -45.05
N PRO A 298 -1.12 7.80 -45.51
CA PRO A 298 -2.43 7.51 -44.91
C PRO A 298 -2.83 6.03 -44.95
N LYS A 299 -3.69 5.59 -44.02
CA LYS A 299 -4.30 4.25 -43.98
C LYS A 299 -5.82 4.32 -44.11
N THR A 300 -6.40 3.57 -45.03
CA THR A 300 -7.85 3.49 -45.21
C THR A 300 -8.42 2.24 -44.53
N PHE A 301 -9.62 2.35 -43.94
CA PHE A 301 -10.35 1.25 -43.31
C PHE A 301 -11.86 1.43 -43.40
N ILE A 302 -12.62 0.35 -43.19
CA ILE A 302 -14.08 0.34 -43.17
C ILE A 302 -14.56 0.35 -41.72
N VAL A 303 -15.46 1.27 -41.38
CA VAL A 303 -16.01 1.43 -40.04
C VAL A 303 -17.07 0.36 -39.77
N ASP A 304 -16.66 -0.81 -39.31
CA ASP A 304 -17.52 -1.95 -38.96
C ASP A 304 -17.93 -1.97 -37.46
N LYS A 305 -17.12 -1.33 -36.63
CA LYS A 305 -17.32 -1.17 -35.17
C LYS A 305 -16.91 0.23 -34.72
N ASN A 306 -17.02 0.51 -33.42
CA ASN A 306 -16.41 1.71 -32.86
C ASN A 306 -14.90 1.53 -32.86
N TYR A 307 -14.16 2.52 -33.34
CA TYR A 307 -12.70 2.48 -33.40
C TYR A 307 -12.09 3.34 -32.30
N SER A 308 -11.04 2.84 -31.66
CA SER A 308 -10.07 3.61 -30.90
C SER A 308 -8.75 3.59 -31.68
N ILE A 309 -8.27 4.76 -32.12
CA ILE A 309 -7.06 4.86 -32.94
C ILE A 309 -6.05 5.75 -32.23
N GLY A 310 -4.83 5.25 -32.07
CA GLY A 310 -3.67 6.02 -31.68
C GLY A 310 -2.51 5.78 -32.64
N ALA A 311 -1.35 6.36 -32.34
CA ALA A 311 -0.13 6.12 -33.08
C ALA A 311 1.07 6.07 -32.13
N THR A 312 2.03 5.21 -32.45
CA THR A 312 3.34 5.23 -31.83
C THR A 312 4.26 6.11 -32.66
N VAL A 313 4.73 7.19 -32.04
CA VAL A 313 5.75 8.07 -32.59
C VAL A 313 6.96 8.00 -31.68
N VAL A 314 8.14 7.78 -32.26
CA VAL A 314 9.41 7.74 -31.54
C VAL A 314 10.32 8.85 -32.03
N VAL A 315 11.33 9.18 -31.23
CA VAL A 315 12.43 10.03 -31.68
C VAL A 315 13.16 9.35 -32.83
N ASP A 316 13.43 10.11 -33.90
CA ASP A 316 14.29 9.66 -35.00
C ASP A 316 15.71 9.46 -34.48
N PRO A 317 16.23 8.21 -34.41
CA PRO A 317 17.58 7.98 -33.91
C PRO A 317 18.66 8.56 -34.83
N SER A 318 18.33 8.87 -36.09
CA SER A 318 19.25 9.48 -37.05
C SER A 318 19.23 11.02 -37.03
N ASN A 319 18.21 11.62 -36.42
CA ASN A 319 18.06 13.06 -36.26
C ASN A 319 17.31 13.41 -34.96
N PRO A 320 17.82 13.04 -33.77
CA PRO A 320 17.10 13.27 -32.52
C PRO A 320 17.06 14.76 -32.15
N PRO A 321 16.04 15.22 -31.39
CA PRO A 321 16.07 16.56 -30.82
C PRO A 321 17.31 16.74 -29.93
N VAL A 322 17.73 17.99 -29.75
CA VAL A 322 18.80 18.32 -28.81
C VAL A 322 18.35 17.93 -27.40
N GLN A 323 19.26 17.37 -26.60
CA GLN A 323 19.00 17.06 -25.19
C GLN A 323 19.58 18.14 -24.28
N TYR A 324 18.84 18.48 -23.23
CA TYR A 324 19.27 19.41 -22.20
C TYR A 324 19.26 18.77 -20.81
N PRO A 325 20.21 19.11 -19.94
CA PRO A 325 20.19 18.69 -18.55
C PRO A 325 19.15 19.47 -17.75
N VAL A 326 18.55 18.82 -16.76
CA VAL A 326 17.75 19.48 -15.72
C VAL A 326 18.45 19.25 -14.38
N THR A 327 19.00 20.32 -13.80
CA THR A 327 19.69 20.27 -12.51
C THR A 327 18.70 20.61 -11.40
N VAL A 328 18.59 19.73 -10.40
CA VAL A 328 17.73 19.95 -9.22
C VAL A 328 18.60 20.31 -8.01
N THR A 329 18.42 21.52 -7.48
CA THR A 329 19.01 21.95 -6.21
C THR A 329 18.02 21.63 -5.08
N GLN A 330 18.32 20.61 -4.29
CA GLN A 330 17.45 20.20 -3.18
C GLN A 330 17.44 21.26 -2.06
N PRO A 331 16.26 21.74 -1.62
CA PRO A 331 16.15 22.65 -0.49
C PRO A 331 16.38 21.94 0.85
N ILE A 332 16.72 22.70 1.88
CA ILE A 332 16.69 22.18 3.27
C ILE A 332 15.23 22.05 3.70
N GLY A 333 14.87 20.92 4.31
CA GLY A 333 13.51 20.70 4.84
C GLY A 333 12.47 20.27 3.81
N ALA A 334 12.87 19.91 2.58
CA ALA A 334 11.98 19.33 1.58
C ALA A 334 12.77 18.52 0.53
N THR A 335 12.06 17.75 -0.29
CA THR A 335 12.63 17.01 -1.43
C THR A 335 11.88 17.38 -2.71
N ILE A 336 12.60 17.63 -3.79
CA ILE A 336 12.08 17.83 -5.14
C ILE A 336 12.32 16.55 -5.94
N SER A 337 11.27 16.01 -6.56
CA SER A 337 11.35 14.91 -7.53
C SER A 337 10.83 15.33 -8.90
N LEU A 338 11.38 14.73 -9.96
CA LEU A 338 10.96 14.92 -11.34
C LEU A 338 10.23 13.67 -11.85
N SER A 339 9.20 13.88 -12.66
CA SER A 339 8.53 12.81 -13.39
C SER A 339 8.32 13.21 -14.86
N PRO A 340 8.81 12.41 -15.83
CA PRO A 340 9.74 11.26 -15.65
C PRO A 340 11.14 11.69 -15.14
N GLU A 341 11.84 10.82 -14.43
CA GLU A 341 13.21 11.06 -13.94
C GLU A 341 14.26 10.60 -14.96
N GLN A 342 15.13 11.50 -15.43
CA GLN A 342 16.23 11.24 -16.36
C GLN A 342 17.38 12.22 -16.09
N THR A 343 18.58 11.90 -16.57
CA THR A 343 19.76 12.78 -16.47
C THR A 343 19.75 13.89 -17.51
N THR A 344 19.14 13.65 -18.68
CA THR A 344 18.95 14.60 -19.76
C THR A 344 17.60 14.36 -20.43
N TYR A 345 17.02 15.40 -21.01
CA TYR A 345 15.70 15.36 -21.63
C TYR A 345 15.73 15.99 -23.01
N TYR A 346 14.97 15.43 -23.96
CA TYR A 346 14.81 16.05 -25.27
C TYR A 346 14.11 17.40 -25.16
N GLU A 347 14.54 18.36 -25.99
CA GLU A 347 13.83 19.63 -26.17
C GLU A 347 12.34 19.38 -26.45
N GLY A 348 11.46 20.10 -25.76
CA GLY A 348 10.01 19.93 -25.79
C GLY A 348 9.45 18.94 -24.77
N THR A 349 10.30 18.19 -24.04
CA THR A 349 9.82 17.26 -23.00
C THR A 349 9.10 18.03 -21.90
N THR A 350 7.88 17.59 -21.56
CA THR A 350 7.12 18.13 -20.43
C THR A 350 7.44 17.34 -19.16
N LEU A 351 7.89 18.01 -18.11
CA LEU A 351 8.23 17.44 -16.81
C LEU A 351 7.32 17.96 -15.71
N LYS A 352 7.00 17.10 -14.74
CA LYS A 352 6.33 17.45 -13.48
C LYS A 352 7.36 17.46 -12.35
N ALA A 353 7.60 18.62 -11.76
CA ALA A 353 8.36 18.75 -10.52
C ALA A 353 7.40 18.72 -9.31
N THR A 354 7.69 17.86 -8.33
CA THR A 354 6.90 17.71 -7.10
C THR A 354 7.79 18.02 -5.90
N LEU A 355 7.37 18.95 -5.05
CA LEU A 355 8.00 19.26 -3.77
C LEU A 355 7.27 18.52 -2.64
N ILE A 356 8.00 17.81 -1.80
CA ILE A 356 7.50 17.20 -0.57
C ILE A 356 8.13 17.92 0.62
N LEU A 357 7.33 18.69 1.36
CA LEU A 357 7.77 19.41 2.56
C LEU A 357 7.91 18.45 3.75
N GLN A 358 8.98 18.62 4.53
CA GLN A 358 9.06 18.07 5.88
C GLN A 358 8.16 18.87 6.83
N SER A 359 7.64 18.21 7.88
CA SER A 359 6.84 18.90 8.88
C SER A 359 7.65 19.99 9.59
N GLY A 360 7.03 21.13 9.88
CA GLY A 360 7.69 22.31 10.44
C GLY A 360 8.37 23.21 9.40
N TYR A 361 8.28 22.91 8.11
CA TYR A 361 8.70 23.79 7.02
C TYR A 361 7.51 24.22 6.16
N GLN A 362 7.64 25.38 5.52
CA GLN A 362 6.68 25.92 4.57
C GLN A 362 7.34 26.18 3.22
N PHE A 363 6.57 26.02 2.15
CA PHE A 363 7.02 26.30 0.79
C PHE A 363 6.78 27.77 0.44
N ASP A 364 7.86 28.51 0.21
CA ASP A 364 7.80 29.94 -0.12
C ASP A 364 7.87 30.22 -1.63
N GLY A 365 8.22 29.21 -2.44
CA GLY A 365 8.15 29.28 -3.90
C GLY A 365 9.28 28.55 -4.60
N TRP A 366 9.11 28.19 -5.87
CA TRP A 366 10.17 27.61 -6.69
C TRP A 366 11.27 28.64 -6.99
N THR A 367 12.49 28.17 -7.19
CA THR A 367 13.67 28.97 -7.54
C THR A 367 14.38 28.44 -8.77
N GLY A 368 15.33 29.21 -9.29
CA GLY A 368 16.03 28.90 -10.54
C GLY A 368 15.18 29.33 -11.73
N ASP A 369 14.95 28.41 -12.68
CA ASP A 369 14.17 28.64 -13.89
C ASP A 369 12.66 28.40 -13.70
N LEU A 370 12.24 28.03 -12.49
CA LEU A 370 10.84 27.96 -12.06
C LEU A 370 10.50 29.12 -11.11
N SER A 371 9.20 29.40 -10.99
CA SER A 371 8.69 30.44 -10.08
C SER A 371 7.28 30.11 -9.56
N GLY A 372 6.82 30.89 -8.57
CA GLY A 372 5.51 30.73 -7.96
C GLY A 372 5.46 29.60 -6.92
N THR A 373 4.26 29.36 -6.36
CA THR A 373 4.04 28.42 -5.24
C THR A 373 3.16 27.22 -5.61
N THR A 374 2.85 27.03 -6.89
CA THR A 374 2.07 25.89 -7.35
C THR A 374 2.89 24.61 -7.18
N ASN A 375 2.39 23.64 -6.41
CA ASN A 375 3.06 22.36 -6.20
C ASN A 375 2.04 21.22 -6.29
N PRO A 376 2.23 20.22 -7.18
CA PRO A 376 3.31 20.09 -8.17
C PRO A 376 3.25 21.14 -9.30
N ILE A 377 4.38 21.39 -9.97
CA ILE A 377 4.48 22.29 -11.13
C ILE A 377 4.93 21.53 -12.37
N THR A 378 4.36 21.89 -13.53
CA THR A 378 4.72 21.30 -14.82
C THR A 378 5.44 22.34 -15.67
N PHE A 379 6.53 21.95 -16.34
CA PHE A 379 7.30 22.81 -17.24
C PHE A 379 7.81 22.04 -18.47
N VAL A 380 8.20 22.77 -19.52
CA VAL A 380 8.73 22.22 -20.76
C VAL A 380 10.23 22.51 -20.84
N VAL A 381 11.03 21.50 -21.18
CA VAL A 381 12.47 21.64 -21.38
C VAL A 381 12.74 22.29 -22.74
N SER A 382 13.13 23.57 -22.76
CA SER A 382 13.52 24.30 -23.99
C SER A 382 15.01 24.64 -24.04
N GLY A 383 15.78 24.23 -23.02
CA GLY A 383 17.18 24.54 -22.80
C GLY A 383 17.67 23.89 -21.50
N PRO A 384 18.93 24.09 -21.08
CA PRO A 384 19.37 23.68 -19.74
C PRO A 384 18.52 24.36 -18.67
N VAL A 385 17.95 23.57 -17.75
CA VAL A 385 17.07 24.08 -16.69
C VAL A 385 17.72 23.80 -15.33
N ASN A 386 17.76 24.79 -14.45
CA ASN A 386 18.14 24.64 -13.06
C ASN A 386 16.92 24.97 -12.18
N ILE A 387 16.49 24.03 -11.35
CA ILE A 387 15.33 24.23 -10.47
C ILE A 387 15.72 24.03 -9.01
N GLY A 388 15.06 24.74 -8.12
CA GLY A 388 15.13 24.55 -6.67
C GLY A 388 13.86 25.05 -6.01
N ALA A 389 13.84 25.09 -4.68
CA ALA A 389 12.74 25.67 -3.93
C ALA A 389 13.26 26.54 -2.78
N LEU A 390 12.54 27.62 -2.51
CA LEU A 390 12.67 28.39 -1.30
C LEU A 390 11.73 27.75 -0.26
N VAL A 391 12.33 27.29 0.83
CA VAL A 391 11.65 26.64 1.94
C VAL A 391 12.14 27.33 3.21
N SER A 392 11.20 27.74 4.06
CA SER A 392 11.52 28.33 5.36
C SER A 392 10.96 27.49 6.50
N GLU A 393 11.64 27.55 7.63
CA GLU A 393 11.18 26.90 8.86
C GLU A 393 10.02 27.70 9.46
N ILE A 394 8.92 27.01 9.78
CA ILE A 394 7.78 27.59 10.50
C ILE A 394 8.25 27.97 11.90
N GLN A 395 8.28 29.28 12.18
CA GLN A 395 8.69 29.82 13.48
C GLN A 395 7.55 29.70 14.50
N VAL A 396 7.41 28.51 15.09
CA VAL A 396 6.56 28.25 16.26
C VAL A 396 7.42 28.01 17.50
N SER A 397 7.06 28.66 18.60
CA SER A 397 7.71 28.46 19.89
C SER A 397 7.34 27.09 20.47
N SER A 398 8.34 26.31 20.90
CA SER A 398 8.15 25.05 21.60
C SER A 398 7.66 25.26 23.03
N ILE A 399 6.71 24.47 23.50
CA ILE A 399 6.22 24.50 24.88
C ILE A 399 6.13 23.11 25.51
N THR A 400 6.13 23.06 26.85
CA THR A 400 5.75 21.85 27.59
C THR A 400 4.28 21.89 27.97
N ARG A 401 3.49 20.94 27.47
CA ARG A 401 2.07 20.75 27.77
C ARG A 401 1.93 19.68 28.85
N ILE A 402 1.62 20.10 30.07
CA ILE A 402 1.38 19.17 31.18
C ILE A 402 -0.05 18.65 31.09
N VAL A 403 -0.21 17.32 31.06
CA VAL A 403 -1.50 16.65 30.87
C VAL A 403 -1.79 15.76 32.07
N SER A 404 -2.98 15.86 32.66
CA SER A 404 -3.41 15.02 33.78
C SER A 404 -4.81 14.42 33.62
N THR A 405 -5.45 14.64 32.47
CA THR A 405 -6.80 14.16 32.16
C THR A 405 -6.89 13.72 30.69
N VAL A 406 -7.87 12.87 30.37
CA VAL A 406 -8.14 12.41 28.99
C VAL A 406 -8.41 13.59 28.03
N ALA A 407 -9.20 14.58 28.46
CA ALA A 407 -9.53 15.75 27.64
C ALA A 407 -8.27 16.56 27.30
N GLN A 408 -7.46 16.88 28.31
CA GLN A 408 -6.18 17.57 28.11
C GLN A 408 -5.22 16.78 27.21
N PHE A 409 -5.22 15.45 27.29
CA PHE A 409 -4.35 14.65 26.45
C PHE A 409 -4.77 14.76 24.97
N LYS A 410 -6.06 14.59 24.68
CA LYS A 410 -6.60 14.76 23.32
C LYS A 410 -6.34 16.17 22.78
N ASP A 411 -6.58 17.19 23.59
CA ASP A 411 -6.33 18.58 23.21
C ASP A 411 -4.85 18.84 22.93
N ALA A 412 -3.95 18.28 23.75
CA ALA A 412 -2.51 18.40 23.53
C ALA A 412 -2.07 17.73 22.22
N LEU A 413 -2.56 16.52 21.92
CA LEU A 413 -2.25 15.80 20.68
C LEU A 413 -2.77 16.52 19.43
N THR A 414 -3.94 17.18 19.52
CA THR A 414 -4.49 17.98 18.41
C THR A 414 -3.72 19.28 18.18
N ASN A 415 -3.22 19.90 19.26
CA ASN A 415 -2.66 21.26 19.22
C ASN A 415 -1.13 21.33 19.30
N MET A 416 -0.43 20.20 19.33
CA MET A 416 1.05 20.17 19.41
C MET A 416 1.71 20.79 18.18
N ASN A 417 2.82 21.48 18.38
CA ASN A 417 3.66 22.07 17.35
C ASN A 417 5.05 21.42 17.35
N PRO A 418 5.82 21.49 16.24
CA PRO A 418 7.22 21.10 16.24
C PRO A 418 7.99 21.65 17.44
N GLY A 419 8.68 20.76 18.17
CA GLY A 419 9.45 21.08 19.38
C GLY A 419 8.67 20.96 20.69
N ASP A 420 7.35 20.77 20.65
CA ASP A 420 6.55 20.62 21.86
C ASP A 420 6.91 19.34 22.63
N THR A 421 6.79 19.41 23.95
CA THR A 421 6.77 18.24 24.83
C THR A 421 5.37 18.09 25.43
N ILE A 422 4.69 16.99 25.18
CA ILE A 422 3.50 16.58 25.93
C ILE A 422 3.96 15.70 27.09
N LEU A 423 3.90 16.26 28.31
CA LEU A 423 4.30 15.58 29.55
C LEU A 423 3.04 15.05 30.25
N VAL A 424 2.82 13.75 30.16
CA VAL A 424 1.63 13.07 30.70
C VAL A 424 1.91 12.62 32.13
N LEU A 425 1.18 13.18 33.09
CA LEU A 425 1.30 12.82 34.51
C LEU A 425 0.78 11.41 34.77
N ASP A 426 1.19 10.84 35.90
CA ASP A 426 0.72 9.52 36.33
C ASP A 426 -0.80 9.46 36.42
N GLY A 427 -1.39 8.37 35.92
CA GLY A 427 -2.83 8.23 35.85
C GLY A 427 -3.27 7.23 34.79
N THR A 428 -4.58 7.06 34.66
CA THR A 428 -5.21 6.15 33.70
C THR A 428 -5.93 6.93 32.61
N TYR A 429 -5.62 6.63 31.36
CA TYR A 429 -6.08 7.36 30.18
C TYR A 429 -6.75 6.40 29.20
N ASN A 430 -8.08 6.35 29.24
CA ASN A 430 -8.87 5.72 28.18
C ASN A 430 -9.20 6.79 27.13
N LEU A 431 -8.47 6.76 26.03
CA LEU A 431 -8.53 7.75 24.97
C LEU A 431 -9.54 7.37 23.88
N GLY A 432 -9.86 6.09 23.73
CA GLY A 432 -10.50 5.59 22.50
C GLY A 432 -9.57 5.77 21.29
N GLY A 433 -10.14 5.85 20.09
CA GLY A 433 -9.38 6.09 18.86
C GLY A 433 -8.92 7.53 18.70
N ILE A 434 -7.64 7.74 18.42
CA ILE A 434 -7.08 9.07 18.15
C ILE A 434 -6.31 9.07 16.83
N LYS A 435 -6.70 9.96 15.92
CA LYS A 435 -5.93 10.29 14.72
C LYS A 435 -4.98 11.45 15.01
N ILE A 436 -3.71 11.30 14.64
CA ILE A 436 -2.67 12.32 14.90
C ILE A 436 -1.93 12.61 13.60
N THR A 437 -2.02 13.85 13.12
CA THR A 437 -1.45 14.25 11.82
C THR A 437 -0.33 15.27 11.93
N ARG A 438 -0.11 15.85 13.12
CA ARG A 438 0.96 16.83 13.35
C ARG A 438 2.27 16.12 13.65
N GLY A 439 3.37 16.56 13.05
CA GLY A 439 4.72 16.05 13.30
C GLY A 439 5.66 17.15 13.78
N GLY A 440 6.88 16.77 14.16
CA GLY A 440 8.01 17.66 14.37
C GLY A 440 8.94 17.71 13.16
N SER A 441 10.10 18.33 13.36
CA SER A 441 11.21 18.35 12.39
C SER A 441 12.48 17.78 13.03
N ALA A 442 13.51 17.51 12.23
CA ALA A 442 14.81 17.08 12.75
C ALA A 442 15.39 18.03 13.82
N LEU A 443 15.14 19.34 13.69
CA LEU A 443 15.61 20.35 14.62
C LEU A 443 14.66 20.57 15.80
N LYS A 444 13.37 20.29 15.61
CA LYS A 444 12.30 20.50 16.59
C LYS A 444 11.42 19.24 16.67
N PRO A 445 11.94 18.13 17.19
CA PRO A 445 11.16 16.91 17.35
C PRO A 445 10.06 17.12 18.40
N ILE A 446 8.95 16.41 18.26
CA ILE A 446 7.89 16.40 19.26
C ILE A 446 8.12 15.23 20.21
N LEU A 447 8.05 15.49 21.51
CA LEU A 447 8.18 14.47 22.55
C LEU A 447 6.85 14.27 23.27
N ILE A 448 6.26 13.08 23.16
CA ILE A 448 5.05 12.67 23.86
C ILE A 448 5.49 11.64 24.89
N LYS A 449 5.55 12.02 26.17
CA LYS A 449 6.13 11.14 27.19
C LYS A 449 5.33 11.05 28.48
N SER A 450 5.36 9.89 29.10
CA SER A 450 4.99 9.75 30.50
C SER A 450 6.01 10.47 31.39
N LYS A 451 5.53 11.11 32.46
CA LYS A 451 6.39 11.80 33.42
C LYS A 451 7.29 10.82 34.18
N ASN A 452 6.72 9.71 34.63
CA ASN A 452 7.42 8.62 35.26
C ASN A 452 7.24 7.38 34.38
N LEU A 453 8.30 6.57 34.21
CA LEU A 453 8.22 5.34 33.41
C LEU A 453 7.02 4.49 33.88
N PHE A 454 6.11 4.18 32.96
CA PHE A 454 4.87 3.44 33.17
C PHE A 454 3.81 4.12 34.06
N GLY A 455 4.04 5.34 34.53
CA GLY A 455 3.13 6.09 35.39
C GLY A 455 1.83 6.48 34.69
N ALA A 456 1.91 6.84 33.40
CA ALA A 456 0.75 7.07 32.55
C ALA A 456 0.33 5.77 31.85
N LYS A 457 -0.80 5.22 32.30
CA LYS A 457 -1.40 3.99 31.78
C LYS A 457 -2.43 4.30 30.72
N ILE A 458 -2.21 3.82 29.50
CA ILE A 458 -3.20 3.89 28.40
C ILE A 458 -4.06 2.63 28.46
N THR A 459 -5.38 2.79 28.59
CA THR A 459 -6.28 1.67 28.89
C THR A 459 -7.53 1.64 28.00
N GLY A 460 -8.36 0.61 28.20
CA GLY A 460 -9.60 0.42 27.45
C GLY A 460 -9.33 0.06 25.99
N THR A 461 -10.18 0.54 25.08
CA THR A 461 -10.03 0.30 23.63
C THR A 461 -9.27 1.44 22.95
N SER A 462 -8.23 1.96 23.60
CA SER A 462 -7.44 3.08 23.08
C SER A 462 -6.54 2.64 21.94
N PHE A 463 -6.44 3.46 20.89
CA PHE A 463 -5.50 3.26 19.80
C PHE A 463 -5.09 4.59 19.15
N PHE A 464 -3.92 4.58 18.53
CA PHE A 464 -3.25 5.72 17.90
C PHE A 464 -3.15 5.47 16.40
N ASN A 465 -3.60 6.45 15.61
CA ASN A 465 -3.46 6.48 14.17
C ASN A 465 -2.59 7.67 13.71
N PRO A 466 -1.27 7.64 13.94
CA PRO A 466 -0.31 8.53 13.28
C PRO A 466 -0.47 8.48 11.76
N GLN A 467 -0.75 9.62 11.13
CA GLN A 467 -0.82 9.71 9.67
C GLN A 467 0.03 10.87 9.18
N GLY A 468 1.04 10.59 8.36
CA GLY A 468 1.97 11.61 7.85
C GLY A 468 2.81 12.28 8.93
N GLN A 469 2.98 11.66 10.11
CA GLN A 469 3.81 12.23 11.17
C GLN A 469 5.28 12.05 10.84
N SER A 470 6.08 13.05 11.19
CA SER A 470 7.53 12.91 11.23
C SER A 470 8.15 13.42 12.53
N TYR A 471 9.29 12.86 12.93
CA TYR A 471 10.05 13.31 14.11
C TYR A 471 9.22 13.43 15.40
N VAL A 472 8.46 12.39 15.73
CA VAL A 472 7.66 12.29 16.96
C VAL A 472 8.14 11.11 17.78
N THR A 473 8.36 11.30 19.09
CA THR A 473 8.72 10.23 20.02
C THR A 473 7.58 9.94 21.00
N TYR A 474 7.17 8.68 21.12
CA TYR A 474 6.22 8.17 22.13
C TYR A 474 7.01 7.39 23.18
N GLU A 475 7.11 7.94 24.40
CA GLU A 475 8.04 7.44 25.42
C GLU A 475 7.37 7.12 26.76
N GLY A 476 7.67 5.94 27.31
CA GLY A 476 7.51 5.66 28.73
C GLY A 476 6.11 5.27 29.20
N PHE A 477 5.19 4.95 28.29
CA PHE A 477 3.81 4.60 28.64
C PHE A 477 3.66 3.12 29.01
N LYS A 478 2.65 2.81 29.83
CA LYS A 478 2.13 1.44 29.95
C LYS A 478 0.83 1.33 29.16
N PHE A 479 0.79 0.51 28.13
CA PHE A 479 -0.42 0.14 27.41
C PHE A 479 -1.00 -1.12 28.05
N GLU A 480 -2.17 -0.99 28.66
CA GLU A 480 -2.91 -2.09 29.30
C GLU A 480 -4.33 -2.09 28.73
N LEU A 481 -4.45 -2.70 27.54
CA LEU A 481 -5.59 -2.49 26.65
C LEU A 481 -6.55 -3.67 26.64
N SER A 482 -7.81 -3.39 26.30
CA SER A 482 -8.71 -4.42 25.77
C SER A 482 -8.44 -4.63 24.28
N PRO A 483 -8.80 -5.80 23.70
CA PRO A 483 -8.60 -6.08 22.28
C PRO A 483 -9.09 -4.96 21.36
N VAL A 484 -8.18 -4.46 20.53
CA VAL A 484 -8.41 -3.50 19.43
C VAL A 484 -7.76 -4.03 18.16
N SER A 485 -8.09 -3.52 16.97
CA SER A 485 -7.48 -4.01 15.73
C SER A 485 -5.98 -3.70 15.63
N THR A 486 -5.56 -2.48 15.99
CA THR A 486 -4.15 -2.06 16.01
C THR A 486 -3.91 -0.99 17.07
N ILE A 487 -2.89 -1.11 17.93
CA ILE A 487 -2.59 -0.09 18.95
C ILE A 487 -1.96 1.14 18.31
N PHE A 488 -0.92 0.96 17.51
CA PHE A 488 -0.31 2.00 16.67
C PHE A 488 -0.46 1.63 15.20
N LYS A 489 -1.36 2.32 14.50
CA LYS A 489 -1.48 2.23 13.04
C LYS A 489 -0.81 3.46 12.42
N MET A 490 0.45 3.31 12.03
CA MET A 490 1.26 4.36 11.44
C MET A 490 1.14 4.33 9.92
N GLU A 491 0.69 5.44 9.33
CA GLU A 491 0.42 5.54 7.89
C GLU A 491 1.24 6.70 7.28
N GLY A 492 2.21 6.41 6.44
CA GLY A 492 3.08 7.40 5.79
C GLY A 492 3.95 8.17 6.79
N CYS A 493 4.41 7.53 7.85
CA CYS A 493 5.16 8.19 8.93
C CYS A 493 6.68 8.02 8.75
N SER A 494 7.47 9.03 9.12
CA SER A 494 8.93 8.95 9.00
C SER A 494 9.69 9.51 10.20
N TYR A 495 10.77 8.85 10.62
CA TYR A 495 11.50 9.26 11.83
C TYR A 495 10.62 9.32 13.09
N VAL A 496 9.54 8.53 13.15
CA VAL A 496 8.76 8.34 14.38
C VAL A 496 9.45 7.29 15.25
N ARG A 497 9.53 7.55 16.56
CA ARG A 497 10.14 6.67 17.54
C ARG A 497 9.12 6.23 18.59
N ILE A 498 8.99 4.93 18.80
CA ILE A 498 8.20 4.35 19.90
C ILE A 498 9.18 3.67 20.84
N THR A 499 9.39 4.21 22.04
CA THR A 499 10.48 3.77 22.92
C THR A 499 10.12 3.71 24.40
N ARG A 500 10.74 2.77 25.14
CA ARG A 500 10.57 2.62 26.59
C ARG A 500 9.13 2.39 27.03
N ASN A 501 8.31 1.78 26.19
CA ASN A 501 6.92 1.48 26.54
C ASN A 501 6.76 0.03 26.97
N TRP A 502 5.74 -0.23 27.78
CA TRP A 502 5.29 -1.58 28.14
C TRP A 502 3.93 -1.84 27.53
N PHE A 503 3.84 -2.81 26.63
CA PHE A 503 2.61 -3.24 25.98
C PHE A 503 2.11 -4.56 26.56
N THR A 504 0.84 -4.55 26.95
CA THR A 504 0.09 -5.74 27.34
C THR A 504 -1.39 -5.57 26.99
N MET A 505 -2.09 -6.68 26.75
CA MET A 505 -3.49 -6.68 26.34
C MET A 505 -4.27 -7.81 27.02
N ASN A 506 -5.50 -7.51 27.43
CA ASN A 506 -6.41 -8.52 27.97
C ASN A 506 -6.69 -9.58 26.89
N SER A 507 -6.51 -10.86 27.25
CA SER A 507 -6.66 -11.98 26.32
C SER A 507 -8.11 -12.21 25.89
N ASP A 508 -8.37 -12.20 24.58
CA ASP A 508 -9.60 -12.72 23.98
C ASP A 508 -9.25 -13.45 22.67
N ALA A 509 -9.27 -14.78 22.71
CA ALA A 509 -8.89 -15.62 21.57
C ALA A 509 -9.84 -15.49 20.37
N THR A 510 -11.00 -14.84 20.51
CA THR A 510 -11.93 -14.57 19.41
C THR A 510 -11.59 -13.30 18.63
N LYS A 511 -10.60 -12.53 19.11
CA LYS A 511 -10.19 -11.26 18.51
C LYS A 511 -8.88 -11.43 17.75
N ASN A 512 -8.68 -10.52 16.81
CA ASN A 512 -7.44 -10.34 16.07
C ASN A 512 -6.95 -8.92 16.33
N SER A 513 -5.75 -8.81 16.92
CA SER A 513 -5.06 -7.55 17.11
C SER A 513 -3.65 -7.61 16.54
N LYS A 514 -3.28 -6.53 15.86
CA LYS A 514 -1.88 -6.15 15.69
C LYS A 514 -1.52 -5.15 16.77
N TRP A 515 -0.28 -5.06 17.22
CA TRP A 515 0.07 -4.02 18.20
C TRP A 515 0.66 -2.80 17.51
N ILE A 516 1.63 -2.99 16.62
CA ILE A 516 2.20 -1.92 15.80
C ILE A 516 2.12 -2.31 14.34
N THR A 517 1.66 -1.39 13.49
CA THR A 517 1.73 -1.51 12.03
C THR A 517 2.33 -0.23 11.48
N ILE A 518 3.43 -0.34 10.72
CA ILE A 518 4.10 0.76 10.04
C ILE A 518 3.91 0.58 8.54
N GLY A 519 3.13 1.44 7.91
CA GLY A 519 2.82 1.31 6.49
C GLY A 519 2.68 2.65 5.79
N GLU A 520 2.36 2.59 4.50
CA GLU A 520 2.20 3.76 3.64
C GLU A 520 0.74 4.22 3.59
N ILE A 521 0.50 5.46 3.15
CA ILE A 521 -0.84 5.93 2.79
C ILE A 521 -1.28 5.23 1.48
N TRP A 522 -2.51 4.72 1.46
CA TRP A 522 -3.07 4.00 0.31
C TRP A 522 -2.94 4.79 -1.01
N GLU A 523 -2.49 4.12 -2.07
CA GLU A 523 -2.34 4.67 -3.44
C GLU A 523 -1.47 5.93 -3.54
N ASN A 524 -0.51 6.09 -2.63
CA ASN A 524 0.43 7.21 -2.67
C ASN A 524 1.58 6.93 -3.66
N GLU A 525 1.70 7.76 -4.71
CA GLU A 525 2.72 7.63 -5.78
C GLU A 525 4.17 7.64 -5.27
N ILE A 526 4.41 8.28 -4.11
CA ILE A 526 5.73 8.41 -3.50
C ILE A 526 5.67 7.85 -2.08
N CYS A 527 6.46 6.81 -1.80
CA CYS A 527 6.56 6.28 -0.44
C CYS A 527 7.13 7.34 0.52
N ARG A 528 6.35 7.67 1.54
CA ARG A 528 6.65 8.60 2.63
C ARG A 528 7.04 7.88 3.91
N SER A 529 6.63 6.62 4.08
CA SER A 529 6.91 5.86 5.29
C SER A 529 8.34 5.34 5.29
N HIS A 530 9.19 5.83 6.19
CA HIS A 530 10.56 5.37 6.28
C HIS A 530 11.27 5.78 7.58
N HIS A 531 12.35 5.08 7.94
CA HIS A 531 13.25 5.44 9.05
C HIS A 531 12.54 5.58 10.40
N ASN A 532 11.47 4.83 10.65
CA ASN A 532 10.86 4.76 11.97
C ASN A 532 11.67 3.84 12.88
N ARG A 533 11.60 4.05 14.18
CA ARG A 533 12.34 3.27 15.18
C ARG A 533 11.43 2.76 16.28
N ILE A 534 11.40 1.44 16.46
CA ILE A 534 10.71 0.79 17.57
C ILE A 534 11.78 0.20 18.47
N ASP A 535 12.04 0.84 19.61
CA ASP A 535 13.18 0.45 20.43
C ASP A 535 12.94 0.44 21.94
N HIS A 536 13.67 -0.39 22.69
CA HIS A 536 13.57 -0.41 24.16
C HIS A 536 12.13 -0.63 24.66
N ASN A 537 11.28 -1.38 23.96
CA ASN A 537 9.93 -1.66 24.46
C ASN A 537 9.87 -3.06 25.08
N LEU A 538 8.90 -3.27 25.97
CA LEU A 538 8.49 -4.59 26.45
C LEU A 538 7.14 -4.92 25.83
N PHE A 539 7.11 -5.99 25.03
CA PHE A 539 5.91 -6.56 24.45
C PHE A 539 5.65 -7.91 25.13
N GLU A 540 4.58 -8.03 25.94
CA GLU A 540 4.36 -9.27 26.69
C GLU A 540 2.90 -9.71 26.83
N GLY A 541 2.70 -11.02 26.87
CA GLY A 541 1.39 -11.63 27.16
C GLY A 541 0.41 -11.53 26.00
N LYS A 542 0.86 -11.70 24.75
CA LYS A 542 -0.03 -11.70 23.60
C LYS A 542 -0.71 -13.05 23.43
N HIS A 543 -2.03 -13.07 23.62
CA HIS A 543 -2.84 -14.28 23.58
C HIS A 543 -3.81 -14.38 22.40
N ASP A 544 -4.26 -13.25 21.88
CA ASP A 544 -5.14 -13.18 20.71
C ASP A 544 -4.35 -13.31 19.39
N ILE A 545 -5.07 -13.54 18.28
CA ILE A 545 -4.46 -13.70 16.94
C ILE A 545 -3.96 -12.34 16.43
N GLY A 546 -3.12 -12.34 15.40
CA GLY A 546 -2.50 -11.16 14.79
C GLY A 546 -1.03 -11.02 15.19
N ALA A 547 -0.23 -10.31 14.41
CA ALA A 547 1.19 -10.14 14.70
C ALA A 547 1.45 -9.04 15.74
N LEU A 548 2.55 -9.11 16.52
CA LEU A 548 2.92 -8.01 17.42
C LEU A 548 3.31 -6.76 16.63
N LEU A 549 4.21 -6.90 15.65
CA LEU A 549 4.71 -5.79 14.84
C LEU A 549 4.68 -6.15 13.36
N VAL A 550 4.12 -5.26 12.54
CA VAL A 550 4.07 -5.42 11.08
C VAL A 550 4.70 -4.21 10.39
N ILE A 551 5.67 -4.45 9.50
CA ILE A 551 6.06 -3.49 8.45
C ILE A 551 5.20 -3.79 7.23
N ASP A 552 4.51 -2.79 6.73
CA ASP A 552 3.46 -2.89 5.72
C ASP A 552 3.58 -1.74 4.70
N GLY A 553 2.56 -1.56 3.87
CA GLY A 553 2.63 -0.67 2.74
C GLY A 553 1.30 -0.26 2.10
N SER A 554 1.40 0.38 0.94
CA SER A 554 0.32 0.58 -0.01
C SER A 554 0.29 -0.63 -0.94
N HIS A 555 -0.91 -1.05 -1.33
CA HIS A 555 -1.15 -2.21 -2.16
C HIS A 555 -1.78 -1.80 -3.50
N GLY A 556 -2.02 -2.76 -4.39
CA GLY A 556 -2.77 -2.54 -5.62
C GLY A 556 -1.92 -1.97 -6.76
N THR A 557 -2.39 -0.91 -7.43
CA THR A 557 -1.77 -0.36 -8.65
C THR A 557 -0.50 0.43 -8.37
N VAL A 558 -0.33 0.94 -7.15
CA VAL A 558 0.84 1.70 -6.70
C VAL A 558 1.36 1.06 -5.41
N PRO A 559 2.02 -0.11 -5.51
CA PRO A 559 2.54 -0.80 -4.34
C PRO A 559 3.78 -0.08 -3.79
N ALA A 560 3.82 0.12 -2.49
CA ALA A 560 4.94 0.74 -1.78
C ALA A 560 5.05 0.12 -0.39
N ILE A 561 6.25 -0.08 0.14
CA ILE A 561 6.48 -0.63 1.49
C ILE A 561 7.30 0.38 2.30
N SER A 562 7.06 0.45 3.61
CA SER A 562 7.88 1.31 4.48
C SER A 562 9.37 0.89 4.43
N GLN A 563 10.28 1.87 4.41
CA GLN A 563 11.70 1.62 4.16
C GLN A 563 12.64 2.03 5.31
N HIS A 564 13.72 1.29 5.52
CA HIS A 564 14.77 1.60 6.51
C HIS A 564 14.26 1.73 7.95
N ASP A 565 13.15 1.07 8.28
CA ASP A 565 12.68 1.01 9.65
C ASP A 565 13.62 0.17 10.51
N LYS A 566 13.73 0.52 11.79
CA LYS A 566 14.65 -0.11 12.74
C LYS A 566 13.87 -0.62 13.96
N ILE A 567 14.06 -1.89 14.28
CA ILE A 567 13.45 -2.56 15.42
C ILE A 567 14.59 -3.06 16.31
N ASP A 568 14.84 -2.40 17.44
CA ASP A 568 16.04 -2.68 18.23
C ASP A 568 15.90 -2.61 19.75
N HIS A 569 16.65 -3.44 20.48
CA HIS A 569 16.64 -3.44 21.96
C HIS A 569 15.25 -3.67 22.57
N ASN A 570 14.33 -4.34 21.89
CA ASN A 570 13.02 -4.70 22.45
C ASN A 570 13.05 -6.08 23.12
N ILE A 571 12.18 -6.28 24.10
CA ILE A 571 11.83 -7.59 24.63
C ILE A 571 10.47 -8.00 24.05
N PHE A 572 10.44 -9.11 23.33
CA PHE A 572 9.22 -9.79 22.90
C PHE A 572 9.07 -11.07 23.72
N ARG A 573 8.05 -11.14 24.56
CA ARG A 573 7.87 -12.22 25.51
C ARG A 573 6.47 -12.81 25.46
N ASP A 574 6.39 -14.13 25.54
CA ASP A 574 5.13 -14.88 25.73
C ASP A 574 4.05 -14.57 24.67
N ASN A 575 4.44 -14.51 23.39
CA ASN A 575 3.50 -14.57 22.28
C ASN A 575 2.99 -16.02 22.14
N THR A 576 1.90 -16.35 22.84
CA THR A 576 1.42 -17.73 23.06
C THR A 576 -0.12 -17.77 23.11
N PRO A 577 -0.81 -18.89 22.88
CA PRO A 577 -0.30 -20.16 22.38
C PRO A 577 -0.02 -20.10 20.88
N ARG A 578 0.57 -21.18 20.37
CA ARG A 578 0.71 -21.50 18.95
C ARG A 578 -0.65 -21.55 18.24
N VAL A 579 -0.73 -20.94 17.07
CA VAL A 579 -1.82 -21.08 16.11
C VAL A 579 -1.27 -21.51 14.75
N ASP A 580 -2.16 -21.82 13.81
CA ASP A 580 -1.76 -22.29 12.48
C ASP A 580 -1.09 -21.20 11.63
N ASN A 581 -1.56 -19.95 11.74
CA ASN A 581 -1.08 -18.81 10.96
C ASN A 581 -1.55 -17.46 11.56
N GLU A 582 -0.95 -16.36 11.10
CA GLU A 582 -1.29 -14.96 11.42
C GLU A 582 -1.02 -14.56 12.87
N LYS A 583 0.02 -15.12 13.52
CA LYS A 583 0.43 -14.68 14.87
C LYS A 583 1.94 -14.51 15.01
N GLU A 584 2.58 -14.06 13.95
CA GLU A 584 4.02 -13.80 13.93
C GLU A 584 4.40 -12.77 15.01
N THR A 585 5.59 -12.88 15.62
CA THR A 585 6.06 -11.81 16.50
C THR A 585 6.40 -10.57 15.68
N ILE A 586 7.12 -10.74 14.56
CA ILE A 586 7.38 -9.68 13.60
C ILE A 586 7.03 -10.18 12.20
N ARG A 587 6.34 -9.35 11.42
CA ARG A 587 6.18 -9.56 9.97
C ARG A 587 6.69 -8.34 9.20
N ILE A 588 7.54 -8.58 8.20
CA ILE A 588 8.09 -7.53 7.35
C ILE A 588 7.59 -7.75 5.93
N GLY A 589 6.62 -6.93 5.50
CA GLY A 589 5.95 -7.07 4.23
C GLY A 589 4.85 -8.14 4.21
N VAL A 590 4.40 -8.45 3.00
CA VAL A 590 3.31 -9.37 2.69
C VAL A 590 3.40 -9.75 1.22
N SER A 591 2.72 -10.83 0.81
CA SER A 591 2.91 -11.46 -0.50
C SER A 591 2.94 -10.48 -1.68
N ASP A 592 1.97 -9.58 -1.81
CA ASP A 592 1.92 -8.65 -2.94
C ASP A 592 2.99 -7.53 -2.87
N LEU A 593 3.59 -7.30 -1.71
CA LEU A 593 4.71 -6.38 -1.51
C LEU A 593 6.08 -7.07 -1.53
N SER A 594 6.12 -8.40 -1.65
CA SER A 594 7.33 -9.20 -1.45
C SER A 594 8.47 -8.95 -2.43
N ASN A 595 8.20 -8.29 -3.56
CA ASN A 595 9.22 -7.87 -4.52
C ASN A 595 9.78 -6.46 -4.26
N LEU A 596 9.31 -5.76 -3.23
CA LEU A 596 9.78 -4.43 -2.87
C LEU A 596 10.91 -4.51 -1.83
N ASN A 597 11.83 -3.54 -1.88
CA ASN A 597 12.93 -3.45 -0.92
C ASN A 597 12.47 -2.64 0.29
N ALA A 598 12.45 -3.29 1.46
CA ALA A 598 12.12 -2.63 2.72
C ALA A 598 13.39 -2.16 3.46
N TYR A 599 14.51 -2.88 3.35
CA TYR A 599 15.75 -2.54 4.07
C TYR A 599 15.53 -2.41 5.59
N THR A 600 14.58 -3.15 6.15
CA THR A 600 14.28 -3.11 7.58
C THR A 600 15.42 -3.79 8.35
N VAL A 601 15.81 -3.19 9.47
CA VAL A 601 16.82 -3.78 10.37
C VAL A 601 16.15 -4.21 11.67
N VAL A 602 16.23 -5.50 11.99
CA VAL A 602 15.83 -6.08 13.27
C VAL A 602 17.11 -6.46 14.02
N GLU A 603 17.48 -5.70 15.06
CA GLU A 603 18.75 -5.93 15.75
C GLU A 603 18.71 -5.81 17.27
N TYR A 604 19.55 -6.58 17.97
CA TYR A 604 19.68 -6.49 19.44
C TYR A 604 18.35 -6.67 20.18
N ASN A 605 17.42 -7.50 19.69
CA ASN A 605 16.18 -7.80 20.41
C ASN A 605 16.27 -9.13 21.17
N LEU A 606 15.53 -9.22 22.27
CA LEU A 606 15.31 -10.46 23.01
C LEU A 606 13.93 -11.02 22.69
N PHE A 607 13.89 -12.24 22.17
CA PHE A 607 12.68 -13.03 21.94
C PHE A 607 12.64 -14.19 22.93
N GLU A 608 11.63 -14.23 23.79
CA GLU A 608 11.45 -15.30 24.77
C GLU A 608 10.05 -15.90 24.67
N ASN A 609 9.95 -17.24 24.55
CA ASN A 609 8.66 -17.92 24.41
C ASN A 609 7.75 -17.33 23.31
N CYS A 610 8.34 -16.89 22.20
CA CYS A 610 7.57 -16.46 21.04
C CYS A 610 7.12 -17.70 20.27
N ASP A 611 5.97 -18.24 20.65
CA ASP A 611 5.45 -19.53 20.19
C ASP A 611 4.21 -19.40 19.30
N GLY A 612 3.78 -18.17 18.99
CA GLY A 612 2.50 -17.86 18.38
C GLY A 612 2.29 -18.49 17.00
N ASP A 613 3.36 -18.62 16.21
CA ASP A 613 3.32 -18.97 14.79
C ASP A 613 4.59 -19.74 14.40
N PRO A 614 4.59 -20.61 13.36
CA PRO A 614 5.84 -21.16 12.79
C PRO A 614 6.88 -20.10 12.44
N GLU A 615 6.45 -18.87 12.17
CA GLU A 615 7.29 -17.75 11.81
C GLU A 615 7.38 -16.76 12.98
N ILE A 616 8.46 -16.82 13.77
CA ILE A 616 8.72 -15.82 14.82
C ILE A 616 8.92 -14.47 14.15
N ILE A 617 9.81 -14.45 13.15
CA ILE A 617 10.00 -13.33 12.23
C ILE A 617 9.68 -13.84 10.83
N SER A 618 8.68 -13.25 10.18
CA SER A 618 8.28 -13.57 8.81
C SER A 618 8.71 -12.46 7.86
N ILE A 619 9.74 -12.75 7.05
CA ILE A 619 10.25 -11.83 6.03
C ILE A 619 9.53 -12.09 4.72
N LYS A 620 8.81 -11.09 4.26
CA LYS A 620 7.98 -11.06 3.05
C LYS A 620 8.25 -9.78 2.26
N SER A 621 9.53 -9.42 2.15
CA SER A 621 10.10 -8.26 1.45
C SER A 621 11.58 -8.53 1.11
N ASN A 622 12.20 -7.62 0.36
CA ASN A 622 13.62 -7.74 -0.03
C ASN A 622 14.55 -6.92 0.87
N CYS A 623 15.81 -7.38 0.92
CA CYS A 623 16.97 -6.65 1.45
C CYS A 623 16.90 -6.30 2.95
N ASP A 624 16.17 -7.08 3.74
CA ASP A 624 16.08 -6.89 5.19
C ASP A 624 17.29 -7.50 5.92
N THR A 625 17.60 -6.97 7.11
CA THR A 625 18.72 -7.44 7.94
C THR A 625 18.22 -7.84 9.32
N ILE A 626 18.51 -9.07 9.74
CA ILE A 626 18.15 -9.62 11.04
C ILE A 626 19.46 -9.99 11.73
N ARG A 627 19.85 -9.22 12.75
CA ARG A 627 21.17 -9.40 13.36
C ARG A 627 21.28 -9.24 14.85
N HIS A 628 22.19 -9.97 15.48
CA HIS A 628 22.50 -9.78 16.91
C HIS A 628 21.27 -9.91 17.84
N ASN A 629 20.25 -10.65 17.40
CA ASN A 629 19.08 -10.93 18.23
C ASN A 629 19.31 -12.21 19.03
N THR A 630 18.61 -12.33 20.16
CA THR A 630 18.59 -13.55 20.97
C THR A 630 17.21 -14.17 20.96
N PHE A 631 17.12 -15.43 20.54
CA PHE A 631 15.90 -16.23 20.56
C PHE A 631 16.07 -17.32 21.61
N ARG A 632 15.24 -17.29 22.64
CA ARG A 632 15.32 -18.23 23.75
C ARG A 632 13.99 -18.92 23.93
N ARG A 633 14.00 -20.24 23.81
CA ARG A 633 12.81 -21.09 23.99
C ARG A 633 11.64 -20.66 23.08
N CYS A 634 11.92 -20.25 21.85
CA CYS A 634 10.89 -19.82 20.89
C CYS A 634 10.52 -20.99 19.96
N LEU A 635 9.25 -21.40 19.94
CA LEU A 635 8.76 -22.45 19.07
C LEU A 635 8.44 -21.89 17.67
N GLY A 636 9.44 -21.74 16.81
CA GLY A 636 9.31 -21.27 15.44
C GLY A 636 10.65 -20.89 14.83
N THR A 637 10.65 -20.14 13.73
CA THR A 637 11.85 -19.78 12.97
C THR A 637 11.94 -18.30 12.63
N ILE A 638 13.16 -17.82 12.34
CA ILE A 638 13.35 -16.71 11.41
C ILE A 638 13.05 -17.27 10.01
N CYS A 639 11.91 -16.89 9.45
CA CYS A 639 11.49 -17.38 8.15
C CYS A 639 11.73 -16.32 7.07
N LEU A 640 12.71 -16.59 6.19
CA LEU A 640 12.86 -15.89 4.91
C LEU A 640 11.78 -16.41 3.96
N ARG A 641 10.53 -16.01 4.24
CA ARG A 641 9.32 -16.62 3.69
C ARG A 641 9.13 -16.28 2.21
N GLN A 642 9.41 -15.03 1.85
CA GLN A 642 9.37 -14.49 0.49
C GLN A 642 10.44 -13.38 0.37
N GLY A 643 10.63 -12.88 -0.86
CA GLY A 643 11.59 -11.83 -1.16
C GLY A 643 12.99 -12.35 -1.47
N ARG A 644 13.97 -11.44 -1.52
CA ARG A 644 15.36 -11.73 -1.90
C ARG A 644 16.36 -10.84 -1.19
N GLY A 645 17.60 -11.30 -1.08
CA GLY A 645 18.73 -10.46 -0.67
C GLY A 645 18.80 -10.15 0.83
N SER A 646 17.94 -10.74 1.66
CA SER A 646 17.97 -10.54 3.11
C SER A 646 19.19 -11.20 3.78
N VAL A 647 19.65 -10.59 4.87
CA VAL A 647 20.81 -11.02 5.66
C VAL A 647 20.35 -11.46 7.05
N VAL A 648 20.84 -12.62 7.51
CA VAL A 648 20.66 -13.12 8.87
C VAL A 648 22.05 -13.32 9.46
N GLU A 649 22.49 -12.43 10.34
CA GLU A 649 23.86 -12.44 10.87
C GLU A 649 23.96 -12.38 12.40
N GLY A 650 24.90 -13.09 13.02
CA GLY A 650 25.24 -12.83 14.42
C GLY A 650 24.14 -13.11 15.44
N ASN A 651 23.09 -13.89 15.10
CA ASN A 651 21.99 -14.16 16.02
C ASN A 651 22.29 -15.36 16.93
N PHE A 652 21.79 -15.33 18.17
CA PHE A 652 21.90 -16.38 19.17
C PHE A 652 20.57 -17.09 19.35
N MET A 653 20.55 -18.42 19.25
CA MET A 653 19.33 -19.22 19.32
C MET A 653 19.49 -20.37 20.31
N PHE A 654 18.76 -20.29 21.42
CA PHE A 654 18.79 -21.27 22.50
C PHE A 654 17.44 -21.98 22.59
N GLY A 655 17.42 -23.28 22.27
CA GLY A 655 16.20 -24.08 22.38
C GLY A 655 15.90 -24.51 23.81
N GLU A 656 16.94 -24.69 24.63
CA GLU A 656 16.88 -25.23 26.01
C GLU A 656 15.99 -26.49 26.08
N ASN A 657 16.09 -27.35 25.06
CA ASN A 657 15.30 -28.58 24.91
C ASN A 657 13.75 -28.40 24.93
N LYS A 658 13.24 -27.17 24.75
CA LYS A 658 11.79 -26.92 24.79
C LYS A 658 11.10 -27.57 23.61
N THR A 659 9.98 -28.25 23.88
CA THR A 659 9.05 -28.77 22.87
C THR A 659 7.62 -28.49 23.31
N ALA A 660 6.66 -28.60 22.39
CA ALA A 660 5.23 -28.57 22.70
C ALA A 660 4.42 -29.49 21.79
N LEU A 661 3.18 -29.80 22.18
CA LEU A 661 2.22 -30.49 21.30
C LEU A 661 1.35 -29.47 20.56
N PHE A 662 1.22 -29.64 19.25
CA PHE A 662 0.34 -28.84 18.40
C PHE A 662 -0.21 -29.69 17.26
N ASN A 663 -1.53 -29.63 17.03
CA ASN A 663 -2.23 -30.43 16.01
C ASN A 663 -1.85 -31.92 15.99
N GLY A 664 -1.63 -32.51 17.17
CA GLY A 664 -1.28 -33.93 17.32
C GLY A 664 0.20 -34.28 17.03
N GLY A 665 1.03 -33.30 16.68
CA GLY A 665 2.47 -33.45 16.51
C GLY A 665 3.28 -32.76 17.59
N ILE A 666 4.54 -33.17 17.76
CA ILE A 666 5.52 -32.44 18.57
C ILE A 666 6.12 -31.34 17.69
N ILE A 667 6.08 -30.11 18.18
CA ILE A 667 6.78 -28.94 17.62
C ILE A 667 7.95 -28.56 18.53
N GLY A 668 8.96 -27.93 17.96
CA GLY A 668 10.20 -27.58 18.65
C GLY A 668 10.67 -26.16 18.34
N CYS A 669 11.71 -25.74 19.04
CA CYS A 669 12.42 -24.50 18.76
C CYS A 669 13.23 -24.65 17.49
N GLY A 670 13.04 -23.73 16.54
CA GLY A 670 13.74 -23.75 15.25
C GLY A 670 14.72 -22.59 15.10
N GLY A 671 15.43 -22.60 13.97
CA GLY A 671 16.41 -21.57 13.65
C GLY A 671 15.98 -20.73 12.44
N VAL A 672 16.64 -20.93 11.30
CA VAL A 672 16.38 -20.17 10.07
C VAL A 672 15.78 -21.05 8.98
N ARG A 673 14.62 -20.64 8.45
CA ARG A 673 13.93 -21.28 7.33
C ARG A 673 14.03 -20.41 6.08
N MET A 674 14.41 -21.00 4.95
CA MET A 674 14.81 -20.24 3.76
C MET A 674 14.02 -20.63 2.50
N TYR A 675 13.39 -19.63 1.88
CA TYR A 675 12.86 -19.61 0.51
C TYR A 675 13.57 -18.50 -0.29
N GLY A 676 13.21 -18.32 -1.57
CA GLY A 676 13.65 -17.15 -2.35
C GLY A 676 15.12 -17.19 -2.76
N LEU A 677 15.77 -16.04 -2.93
CA LEU A 677 17.12 -16.01 -3.50
C LEU A 677 18.07 -14.97 -2.92
N ASN A 678 19.37 -15.19 -3.12
CA ASN A 678 20.48 -14.28 -2.78
C ASN A 678 20.58 -13.95 -1.28
N HIS A 679 20.07 -14.81 -0.41
CA HIS A 679 20.17 -14.63 1.04
C HIS A 679 21.56 -14.97 1.56
N LYS A 680 21.96 -14.30 2.65
CA LYS A 680 23.22 -14.57 3.36
C LYS A 680 22.92 -14.87 4.82
N ILE A 681 23.40 -16.02 5.30
CA ILE A 681 23.19 -16.50 6.66
C ILE A 681 24.55 -16.81 7.25
N PHE A 682 25.04 -15.98 8.17
CA PHE A 682 26.39 -16.14 8.69
C PHE A 682 26.60 -15.69 10.13
N ASN A 683 27.62 -16.24 10.81
CA ASN A 683 27.93 -15.94 12.20
C ASN A 683 26.75 -16.17 13.16
N ASN A 684 25.79 -17.05 12.83
CA ASN A 684 24.72 -17.37 13.76
C ASN A 684 25.11 -18.55 14.64
N TYR A 685 24.65 -18.52 15.89
CA TYR A 685 24.90 -19.51 16.91
C TYR A 685 23.59 -20.22 17.28
N PHE A 686 23.56 -21.55 17.15
CA PHE A 686 22.38 -22.39 17.38
C PHE A 686 22.70 -23.47 18.39
N GLU A 687 21.95 -23.52 19.49
CA GLU A 687 22.18 -24.46 20.58
C GLU A 687 20.88 -25.10 21.07
N GLU A 688 20.89 -26.43 21.16
CA GLU A 688 19.81 -27.24 21.73
C GLU A 688 18.42 -26.99 21.11
N LEU A 689 18.37 -26.62 19.84
CA LEU A 689 17.13 -26.47 19.08
C LEU A 689 16.49 -27.84 18.86
N THR A 690 15.18 -27.90 19.01
CA THR A 690 14.41 -29.16 19.04
C THR A 690 13.51 -29.37 17.82
N GLY A 691 13.39 -28.36 16.96
CA GLY A 691 12.58 -28.46 15.75
C GLY A 691 13.21 -29.33 14.67
N ASP A 692 12.36 -29.86 13.79
CA ASP A 692 12.72 -30.68 12.63
C ASP A 692 12.03 -30.18 11.37
N LYS A 693 12.41 -30.70 10.20
CA LYS A 693 11.82 -30.39 8.89
C LYS A 693 11.93 -28.89 8.55
N TRP A 694 10.82 -28.15 8.68
CA TRP A 694 10.76 -26.72 8.43
C TRP A 694 11.18 -25.89 9.65
N ASP A 695 11.26 -26.49 10.84
CA ASP A 695 11.70 -25.84 12.09
C ASP A 695 13.09 -26.34 12.51
N ALA A 696 13.91 -26.92 11.60
CA ALA A 696 15.28 -27.28 11.94
C ALA A 696 16.14 -26.02 12.23
N ALA A 697 17.37 -26.21 12.74
CA ALA A 697 18.27 -25.09 12.99
C ALA A 697 18.57 -24.30 11.71
N LEU A 698 18.82 -24.99 10.59
CA LEU A 698 18.93 -24.41 9.26
C LEU A 698 18.16 -25.26 8.24
N THR A 699 17.11 -24.70 7.64
CA THR A 699 16.32 -25.37 6.60
C THR A 699 16.39 -24.64 5.27
N ILE A 700 16.95 -25.30 4.25
CA ILE A 700 16.79 -24.92 2.84
C ILE A 700 15.64 -25.74 2.29
N THR A 701 14.50 -25.13 1.98
CA THR A 701 13.32 -25.89 1.51
C THR A 701 13.41 -26.21 0.00
N ASN A 702 12.47 -26.99 -0.53
CA ASN A 702 12.11 -26.84 -1.95
C ASN A 702 11.12 -25.67 -2.12
N GLY A 703 10.90 -25.23 -3.36
CA GLY A 703 9.81 -24.32 -3.75
C GLY A 703 8.69 -25.03 -4.52
N ASP A 704 7.53 -24.39 -4.63
CA ASP A 704 6.45 -24.78 -5.55
C ASP A 704 6.53 -24.01 -6.90
N VAL A 705 7.23 -22.88 -6.94
CA VAL A 705 7.44 -22.04 -8.13
C VAL A 705 8.91 -21.60 -8.31
N THR A 706 9.26 -21.15 -9.51
CA THR A 706 10.57 -20.55 -9.80
C THR A 706 10.62 -19.07 -9.41
N ASN A 707 11.82 -18.52 -9.21
CA ASN A 707 12.06 -17.10 -8.91
C ASN A 707 11.59 -16.12 -10.00
N SER A 708 11.17 -16.62 -11.17
CA SER A 708 10.55 -15.85 -12.25
C SER A 708 9.02 -15.86 -12.24
N SER A 709 8.40 -16.52 -11.25
CA SER A 709 6.93 -16.63 -11.14
C SER A 709 6.29 -15.30 -10.74
N THR A 710 5.07 -15.06 -11.23
CA THR A 710 4.24 -13.91 -10.83
C THR A 710 3.28 -14.23 -9.66
N SER A 711 3.24 -15.48 -9.21
CA SER A 711 2.41 -15.90 -8.07
C SER A 711 3.10 -15.53 -6.75
N LEU A 712 2.89 -14.31 -6.28
CA LEU A 712 3.64 -13.75 -5.15
C LEU A 712 3.34 -14.41 -3.79
N SER A 713 2.23 -15.15 -3.65
CA SER A 713 1.88 -15.90 -2.45
C SER A 713 2.53 -17.29 -2.36
N SER A 714 3.13 -17.75 -3.45
CA SER A 714 3.78 -19.06 -3.56
C SER A 714 5.11 -19.14 -2.79
N HIS A 715 5.71 -20.32 -2.79
CA HIS A 715 7.00 -20.62 -2.18
C HIS A 715 8.06 -20.67 -3.28
N PHE A 716 8.80 -19.57 -3.42
CA PHE A 716 9.89 -19.48 -4.39
C PHE A 716 11.03 -20.44 -4.02
N LEU A 717 11.57 -21.14 -5.02
CA LEU A 717 12.69 -22.06 -4.81
C LEU A 717 13.92 -21.31 -4.26
N PRO A 718 14.64 -21.90 -3.28
CA PRO A 718 15.92 -21.38 -2.81
C PRO A 718 16.98 -21.31 -3.91
N GLU A 719 17.55 -20.13 -4.16
CA GLU A 719 18.58 -19.93 -5.17
C GLU A 719 19.70 -19.00 -4.70
N ASN A 720 20.96 -19.33 -4.98
CA ASN A 720 22.12 -18.49 -4.66
C ASN A 720 22.21 -18.09 -3.16
N ILE A 721 21.79 -18.98 -2.26
CA ILE A 721 21.86 -18.73 -0.81
C ILE A 721 23.24 -19.14 -0.30
N ILE A 722 23.86 -18.27 0.50
CA ILE A 722 25.14 -18.55 1.15
C ILE A 722 24.92 -18.69 2.66
N ILE A 723 25.28 -19.86 3.19
CA ILE A 723 25.26 -20.18 4.62
C ILE A 723 26.70 -20.40 5.05
N THR A 724 27.28 -19.47 5.82
CA THR A 724 28.70 -19.58 6.18
C THR A 724 29.06 -19.14 7.58
N ASN A 725 30.12 -19.70 8.17
CA ASN A 725 30.61 -19.26 9.48
C ASN A 725 29.52 -19.34 10.57
N ASN A 726 28.64 -20.35 10.55
CA ASN A 726 27.68 -20.58 11.64
C ASN A 726 28.19 -21.69 12.56
N THR A 727 27.78 -21.66 13.84
CA THR A 727 28.07 -22.70 14.84
C THR A 727 26.78 -23.33 15.32
N LEU A 728 26.64 -24.65 15.12
CA LEU A 728 25.45 -25.43 15.46
C LEU A 728 25.82 -26.55 16.45
N ILE A 729 25.25 -26.49 17.66
CA ILE A 729 25.60 -27.36 18.77
C ILE A 729 24.36 -28.11 19.28
N ASN A 730 24.42 -29.43 19.28
CA ASN A 730 23.45 -30.33 19.93
C ASN A 730 21.98 -30.06 19.55
N ASN A 731 21.72 -29.60 18.33
CA ASN A 731 20.36 -29.47 17.81
C ASN A 731 19.82 -30.85 17.40
N VAL A 732 18.52 -31.09 17.61
CA VAL A 732 17.82 -32.30 17.16
C VAL A 732 17.94 -32.48 15.65
N SER A 733 17.83 -31.38 14.90
CA SER A 733 18.07 -31.32 13.47
C SER A 733 18.89 -30.09 13.12
N ASN A 734 20.08 -30.30 12.54
CA ASN A 734 21.03 -29.23 12.25
C ASN A 734 20.75 -28.61 10.87
N ILE A 735 21.08 -29.33 9.78
CA ILE A 735 20.83 -28.86 8.41
C ILE A 735 19.85 -29.80 7.71
N GLU A 736 18.71 -29.25 7.25
CA GLU A 736 17.76 -29.96 6.40
C GLU A 736 17.67 -29.33 5.00
N ILE A 737 17.85 -30.16 3.97
CA ILE A 737 17.91 -29.72 2.56
C ILE A 737 16.77 -30.35 1.76
N GLY A 738 15.97 -29.48 1.16
CA GLY A 738 14.98 -29.82 0.16
C GLY A 738 13.66 -30.35 0.72
N PHE A 739 13.25 -29.90 1.91
CA PHE A 739 11.94 -30.25 2.44
C PHE A 739 10.85 -30.00 1.39
N ASP A 740 10.11 -31.05 1.02
CA ASP A 740 9.27 -31.06 -0.18
C ASP A 740 7.76 -30.86 0.10
N ASN A 741 7.39 -30.71 1.37
CA ASN A 741 6.01 -30.57 1.84
C ASN A 741 5.04 -31.59 1.22
N ASN A 742 5.34 -32.88 1.42
CA ASN A 742 4.55 -34.00 0.90
C ASN A 742 4.42 -33.95 -0.64
N GLY A 743 5.52 -33.59 -1.32
CA GLY A 743 5.58 -33.45 -2.78
C GLY A 743 4.90 -32.21 -3.35
N SER A 744 4.45 -31.26 -2.52
CA SER A 744 3.89 -29.98 -2.97
C SER A 744 4.98 -29.03 -3.47
N TYR A 745 6.17 -29.10 -2.89
CA TYR A 745 7.33 -28.30 -3.27
C TYR A 745 8.26 -29.12 -4.16
N ARG A 746 8.04 -29.00 -5.48
CA ARG A 746 8.70 -29.83 -6.52
C ARG A 746 9.94 -29.18 -7.14
N LYS A 747 10.33 -27.97 -6.70
CA LYS A 747 11.46 -27.22 -7.25
C LYS A 747 12.64 -27.27 -6.27
N PRO A 748 13.70 -28.03 -6.56
CA PRO A 748 14.84 -28.13 -5.66
C PRO A 748 15.63 -26.82 -5.59
N PRO A 749 16.45 -26.62 -4.53
CA PRO A 749 17.41 -25.54 -4.45
C PRO A 749 18.36 -25.48 -5.65
N ILE A 750 18.90 -24.29 -5.95
CA ILE A 750 19.85 -24.08 -7.04
C ILE A 750 21.01 -23.21 -6.55
N ASN A 751 22.25 -23.66 -6.77
CA ASN A 751 23.46 -22.88 -6.49
C ASN A 751 23.54 -22.32 -5.06
N CYS A 752 23.06 -23.08 -4.09
CA CYS A 752 23.24 -22.75 -2.68
C CYS A 752 24.59 -23.27 -2.17
N MET A 753 25.11 -22.66 -1.13
CA MET A 753 26.42 -23.00 -0.57
C MET A 753 26.38 -23.02 0.95
N ILE A 754 26.96 -24.09 1.53
CA ILE A 754 27.19 -24.26 2.96
C ILE A 754 28.70 -24.30 3.15
N ALA A 755 29.27 -23.25 3.77
CA ALA A 755 30.72 -23.10 3.87
C ALA A 755 31.22 -22.71 5.27
N ASN A 756 32.39 -23.19 5.69
CA ASN A 756 33.01 -22.77 6.96
C ASN A 756 32.10 -22.86 8.21
N ASN A 757 31.15 -23.79 8.27
CA ASN A 757 30.30 -23.96 9.47
C ASN A 757 30.91 -24.99 10.42
N ILE A 758 30.68 -24.85 11.73
CA ILE A 758 30.94 -25.88 12.75
C ILE A 758 29.60 -26.52 13.13
N ILE A 759 29.52 -27.84 13.07
CA ILE A 759 28.33 -28.59 13.47
C ILE A 759 28.75 -29.78 14.32
N THR A 760 28.21 -29.86 15.54
CA THR A 760 28.35 -31.03 16.42
C THR A 760 27.00 -31.40 17.02
N ALA A 761 26.73 -32.70 17.13
CA ALA A 761 25.56 -33.24 17.80
C ALA A 761 25.82 -34.68 18.26
N ILE A 762 24.99 -35.14 19.20
CA ILE A 762 25.07 -36.49 19.81
C ILE A 762 24.15 -37.52 19.14
N ALA A 763 23.16 -37.06 18.37
CA ALA A 763 22.19 -37.90 17.68
C ALA A 763 21.79 -37.32 16.31
N ASN A 764 21.16 -38.17 15.50
CA ASN A 764 20.68 -37.87 14.15
C ASN A 764 21.79 -37.52 13.13
N PRO A 765 21.48 -37.52 11.82
CA PRO A 765 22.38 -36.97 10.82
C PRO A 765 22.56 -35.46 10.98
N LEU A 766 23.81 -34.97 10.94
CA LEU A 766 24.12 -33.53 10.96
C LEU A 766 23.59 -32.83 9.71
N VAL A 767 23.62 -33.52 8.56
CA VAL A 767 22.98 -33.07 7.32
C VAL A 767 21.95 -34.11 6.90
N LYS A 768 20.71 -33.67 6.73
CA LYS A 768 19.62 -34.47 6.18
C LYS A 768 19.14 -33.85 4.88
N TYR A 769 18.93 -34.66 3.85
CA TYR A 769 18.38 -34.19 2.57
C TYR A 769 17.24 -35.09 2.12
N TYR A 770 16.22 -34.48 1.52
CA TYR A 770 14.96 -35.17 1.16
C TYR A 770 15.00 -35.82 -0.23
N SER A 771 15.90 -35.36 -1.11
CA SER A 771 16.10 -35.97 -2.42
C SER A 771 17.51 -35.70 -2.95
N SER A 772 18.03 -36.59 -3.81
CA SER A 772 19.32 -36.37 -4.47
C SER A 772 19.32 -35.12 -5.36
N ALA A 773 18.14 -34.75 -5.92
CA ALA A 773 17.99 -33.54 -6.72
C ALA A 773 18.16 -32.28 -5.86
N SER A 774 17.59 -32.26 -4.64
CA SER A 774 17.75 -31.15 -3.72
C SER A 774 19.19 -31.04 -3.21
N LEU A 775 19.85 -32.16 -2.92
CA LEU A 775 21.27 -32.17 -2.53
C LEU A 775 22.19 -31.65 -3.65
N ALA A 776 21.90 -32.00 -4.92
CA ALA A 776 22.71 -31.54 -6.06
C ALA A 776 22.70 -30.01 -6.25
N GLY A 777 21.71 -29.32 -5.71
CA GLY A 777 21.62 -27.87 -5.72
C GLY A 777 22.45 -27.15 -4.65
N VAL A 778 23.10 -27.89 -3.76
CA VAL A 778 23.83 -27.35 -2.60
C VAL A 778 25.29 -27.81 -2.62
N SER A 779 26.21 -26.86 -2.57
CA SER A 779 27.65 -27.11 -2.47
C SER A 779 28.12 -27.01 -1.01
N PHE A 780 29.11 -27.84 -0.66
CA PHE A 780 29.76 -27.81 0.65
C PHE A 780 31.22 -27.40 0.50
N VAL A 781 31.68 -26.46 1.32
CA VAL A 781 33.07 -25.94 1.28
C VAL A 781 33.61 -25.79 2.70
N ASN A 782 34.66 -26.53 3.04
CA ASN A 782 35.48 -26.32 4.23
C ASN A 782 34.68 -26.26 5.56
N ASN A 783 33.66 -27.09 5.72
CA ASN A 783 32.91 -27.18 6.98
C ASN A 783 33.56 -28.17 7.95
N ILE A 784 33.40 -27.97 9.26
CA ILE A 784 33.71 -28.97 10.28
C ILE A 784 32.39 -29.61 10.73
N LEU A 785 32.18 -30.89 10.40
CA LEU A 785 31.02 -31.67 10.83
C LEU A 785 31.53 -32.80 11.70
N TYR A 786 31.35 -32.67 13.01
CA TYR A 786 31.86 -33.59 14.01
C TYR A 786 30.71 -34.30 14.73
N PRO A 787 30.19 -35.41 14.19
CA PRO A 787 29.20 -36.20 14.90
C PRO A 787 29.84 -36.89 16.11
N THR A 788 29.15 -36.86 17.24
CA THR A 788 29.53 -37.61 18.45
C THR A 788 28.45 -38.64 18.78
N GLU A 789 28.78 -39.58 19.66
CA GLU A 789 27.88 -40.65 20.09
C GLU A 789 27.22 -41.40 18.92
N THR A 790 25.90 -41.19 18.70
CA THR A 790 25.11 -41.89 17.67
C THR A 790 24.85 -41.04 16.43
N ALA A 791 25.29 -39.78 16.42
CA ALA A 791 25.16 -38.91 15.27
C ALA A 791 25.96 -39.42 14.07
N THR A 792 25.57 -38.97 12.88
CA THR A 792 26.31 -39.24 11.63
C THR A 792 26.41 -37.97 10.80
N ILE A 793 27.31 -37.90 9.83
CA ILE A 793 27.39 -36.72 8.94
C ILE A 793 26.15 -36.61 8.04
N GLY A 794 25.60 -37.74 7.59
CA GLY A 794 24.39 -37.79 6.75
C GLY A 794 24.59 -37.57 5.25
N LEU A 795 25.79 -37.18 4.81
CA LEU A 795 26.18 -37.12 3.39
C LEU A 795 26.66 -38.48 2.88
N THR A 796 26.32 -38.82 1.64
CA THR A 796 26.73 -40.09 1.00
C THR A 796 28.15 -40.06 0.42
N SER A 797 28.70 -38.87 0.15
CA SER A 797 30.04 -38.65 -0.39
C SER A 797 30.50 -37.22 -0.08
N TYR A 798 31.74 -37.06 0.36
CA TYR A 798 32.43 -35.78 0.56
C TYR A 798 33.96 -35.99 0.64
N ASN A 799 34.73 -34.91 0.59
CA ASN A 799 36.17 -34.91 0.85
C ASN A 799 36.56 -33.76 1.81
N ASP A 800 37.82 -33.72 2.24
CA ASP A 800 38.32 -32.76 3.25
C ASP A 800 38.24 -31.28 2.83
N THR A 801 38.13 -30.98 1.53
CA THR A 801 37.89 -29.60 1.06
C THR A 801 36.43 -29.17 1.20
N GLN A 802 35.52 -30.12 1.41
CA GLN A 802 34.08 -29.89 1.57
C GLN A 802 33.66 -30.00 3.04
N VAL A 803 34.06 -31.10 3.69
CA VAL A 803 33.71 -31.45 5.06
C VAL A 803 34.89 -32.15 5.73
N LYS A 804 35.31 -31.62 6.89
CA LYS A 804 36.28 -32.22 7.80
C LYS A 804 35.55 -32.85 8.97
N ASN A 805 35.75 -34.15 9.18
CA ASN A 805 35.28 -34.85 10.37
C ASN A 805 36.36 -34.84 11.44
N ILE A 806 36.45 -33.73 12.17
CA ILE A 806 37.46 -33.51 13.20
C ILE A 806 36.84 -32.76 14.37
N ASP A 807 37.26 -33.09 15.59
CA ASP A 807 36.82 -32.38 16.79
C ASP A 807 37.18 -30.89 16.67
N PRO A 808 36.20 -29.97 16.73
CA PRO A 808 36.46 -28.54 16.69
C PRO A 808 37.15 -28.01 17.96
N GLN A 809 37.33 -28.83 19.01
CA GLN A 809 38.02 -28.47 20.26
C GLN A 809 37.53 -27.16 20.87
N MET A 810 36.20 -27.05 21.03
CA MET A 810 35.55 -25.91 21.66
C MET A 810 35.46 -26.09 23.18
N ILE A 811 35.37 -24.98 23.91
CA ILE A 811 35.07 -24.93 25.33
C ILE A 811 33.74 -24.20 25.56
N VAL A 812 33.00 -24.61 26.58
CA VAL A 812 31.82 -23.88 27.04
C VAL A 812 32.27 -22.85 28.07
N THR A 813 31.99 -21.57 27.82
CA THR A 813 32.37 -20.48 28.72
C THR A 813 31.37 -19.34 28.65
N ASP A 814 31.13 -18.69 29.79
CA ASP A 814 30.45 -17.41 29.85
C ASP A 814 31.44 -16.25 29.99
N CYS A 815 32.76 -16.50 29.95
CA CYS A 815 33.76 -15.44 30.04
C CYS A 815 33.74 -14.58 28.76
N ARG A 816 33.79 -13.26 28.96
CA ARG A 816 33.87 -12.29 27.85
C ARG A 816 35.22 -12.28 27.14
N ALA A 817 36.30 -12.63 27.83
CA ALA A 817 37.62 -12.84 27.23
C ALA A 817 38.18 -14.20 27.63
N PHE A 818 38.90 -14.85 26.71
CA PHE A 818 39.60 -16.11 26.99
C PHE A 818 40.70 -15.88 28.03
N ASP A 819 40.64 -16.60 29.16
CA ASP A 819 41.63 -16.75 30.24
C ASP A 819 42.23 -15.50 30.95
N GLN A 820 41.99 -14.26 30.51
CA GLN A 820 42.62 -13.07 31.12
C GLN A 820 41.65 -12.12 31.87
N ASP A 821 40.35 -12.16 31.57
CA ASP A 821 39.34 -11.34 32.26
C ASP A 821 37.96 -12.03 32.24
N CYS A 822 37.76 -13.00 33.15
CA CYS A 822 36.45 -13.61 33.40
C CYS A 822 35.69 -12.92 34.55
N GLU A 823 36.09 -11.70 34.95
CA GLU A 823 35.31 -10.93 35.91
C GLU A 823 33.98 -10.47 35.30
N ASN A 824 33.95 -10.33 33.98
CA ASN A 824 32.76 -10.01 33.20
C ASN A 824 32.23 -11.24 32.47
N LYS A 825 30.95 -11.56 32.71
CA LYS A 825 30.26 -12.70 32.13
C LYS A 825 29.26 -12.29 31.04
N LEU A 826 29.08 -13.16 30.06
CA LEU A 826 27.95 -13.16 29.14
C LEU A 826 26.68 -13.60 29.91
N PRO A 827 25.47 -13.19 29.52
CA PRO A 827 24.24 -13.68 30.13
C PRO A 827 24.02 -15.19 29.96
N PHE A 828 24.65 -15.78 28.95
CA PHE A 828 24.59 -17.21 28.63
C PHE A 828 25.99 -17.73 28.32
N SER A 829 26.27 -18.98 28.70
CA SER A 829 27.50 -19.65 28.26
C SER A 829 27.41 -19.98 26.76
N LEU A 830 28.53 -19.86 26.07
CA LEU A 830 28.66 -20.16 24.65
C LEU A 830 29.78 -21.18 24.43
N TYR A 831 29.67 -21.96 23.34
CA TYR A 831 30.79 -22.75 22.84
C TYR A 831 31.74 -21.83 22.05
N LYS A 832 32.98 -21.70 22.52
CA LYS A 832 34.05 -20.89 21.91
C LYS A 832 35.23 -21.75 21.50
N LEU A 833 35.95 -21.32 20.47
CA LEU A 833 37.16 -21.97 20.00
C LEU A 833 38.27 -21.89 21.05
N THR A 834 39.18 -22.86 20.99
CA THR A 834 40.44 -22.82 21.73
C THR A 834 41.60 -22.61 20.76
N VAL A 835 42.76 -22.21 21.29
CA VAL A 835 43.99 -22.07 20.48
C VAL A 835 44.39 -23.34 19.72
N SER A 836 43.98 -24.51 20.22
CA SER A 836 44.29 -25.81 19.61
C SER A 836 43.29 -26.20 18.52
N SER A 837 42.19 -25.45 18.38
CA SER A 837 41.10 -25.81 17.48
C SER A 837 41.56 -25.85 16.01
N PRO A 838 41.18 -26.91 15.26
CA PRO A 838 41.44 -26.98 13.82
C PRO A 838 40.62 -25.98 13.00
N ALA A 839 39.69 -25.25 13.64
CA ALA A 839 38.93 -24.18 13.02
C ALA A 839 39.72 -22.86 12.91
N VAL A 840 40.75 -22.68 13.75
CA VAL A 840 41.51 -21.43 13.85
C VAL A 840 42.28 -21.17 12.56
N ASN A 841 42.13 -19.98 12.01
CA ASN A 841 42.74 -19.50 10.77
C ASN A 841 42.48 -20.40 9.56
N ALA A 842 41.32 -21.06 9.52
CA ALA A 842 41.05 -22.12 8.57
C ALA A 842 39.93 -21.81 7.57
N SER A 843 39.20 -20.69 7.68
CA SER A 843 38.10 -20.37 6.77
C SER A 843 38.54 -20.02 5.34
N THR A 844 37.65 -20.30 4.39
CA THR A 844 37.69 -19.64 3.07
C THR A 844 37.11 -18.23 3.20
N ALA A 845 37.79 -17.22 2.66
CA ALA A 845 37.39 -15.82 2.83
C ALA A 845 36.08 -15.46 2.10
N TYR A 846 35.25 -14.66 2.77
CA TYR A 846 34.04 -14.04 2.22
C TYR A 846 33.99 -12.56 2.64
N ASP A 847 34.00 -11.64 1.67
CA ASP A 847 34.16 -10.20 1.93
C ASP A 847 33.07 -9.57 2.82
N PHE A 848 31.88 -10.19 2.88
CA PHE A 848 30.78 -9.72 3.71
C PHE A 848 30.84 -10.23 5.16
N VAL A 849 31.79 -11.11 5.50
CA VAL A 849 31.97 -11.71 6.83
C VAL A 849 33.10 -10.97 7.54
N THR A 850 32.79 -9.80 8.12
CA THR A 850 33.81 -8.84 8.59
C THR A 850 34.19 -8.97 10.07
N THR A 851 33.23 -9.26 10.95
CA THR A 851 33.45 -9.55 12.39
C THR A 851 32.72 -10.82 12.79
N ASP A 852 33.14 -11.51 13.83
CA ASP A 852 32.47 -12.69 14.35
C ASP A 852 31.10 -12.37 15.00
N PHE A 853 30.42 -13.38 15.51
CA PHE A 853 29.10 -13.22 16.15
C PHE A 853 29.11 -12.36 17.43
N GLU A 854 30.26 -12.24 18.08
CA GLU A 854 30.53 -11.38 19.25
C GLU A 854 31.18 -10.04 18.84
N GLY A 855 31.31 -9.80 17.54
CA GLY A 855 31.81 -8.59 16.91
C GLY A 855 33.33 -8.42 16.93
N GLN A 856 34.08 -9.46 17.25
CA GLN A 856 35.54 -9.47 17.19
C GLN A 856 36.02 -9.50 15.73
N PRO A 857 37.05 -8.73 15.36
CA PRO A 857 37.65 -8.79 14.03
C PRO A 857 38.49 -10.06 13.86
N ALA A 858 38.78 -10.45 12.62
CA ALA A 858 39.67 -11.58 12.36
C ALA A 858 41.13 -11.30 12.75
N ILE A 859 41.84 -12.30 13.28
CA ILE A 859 43.31 -12.26 13.44
C ILE A 859 43.93 -13.25 12.44
N GLY A 860 44.24 -12.73 11.25
CA GLY A 860 44.78 -13.51 10.15
C GLY A 860 43.67 -13.93 9.17
N ILE A 861 43.62 -15.21 8.85
CA ILE A 861 42.49 -15.81 8.13
C ILE A 861 41.37 -16.01 9.16
N ARG A 862 40.13 -15.78 8.77
CA ARG A 862 38.97 -16.08 9.61
C ARG A 862 38.96 -17.53 10.11
N ASP A 863 38.33 -17.74 11.25
CA ASP A 863 38.09 -19.07 11.78
C ASP A 863 36.85 -19.72 11.13
N ILE A 864 36.80 -21.05 11.10
CA ILE A 864 35.58 -21.80 10.73
C ILE A 864 34.60 -21.71 11.91
N GLY A 865 33.32 -21.51 11.64
CA GLY A 865 32.30 -21.29 12.67
C GLY A 865 32.02 -19.81 12.92
N ALA A 866 31.13 -19.55 13.88
CA ALA A 866 30.63 -18.21 14.22
C ALA A 866 31.60 -17.40 15.08
N ASP A 867 32.41 -18.09 15.89
CA ASP A 867 33.41 -17.54 16.81
C ASP A 867 34.74 -17.34 16.07
N GLU A 868 35.40 -16.22 16.36
CA GLU A 868 36.80 -16.02 16.02
C GLU A 868 37.62 -16.17 17.31
N TYR A 869 38.59 -17.08 17.32
CA TYR A 869 39.58 -17.18 18.39
C TYR A 869 40.45 -15.94 18.41
N ASN A 870 39.98 -14.93 19.13
CA ASN A 870 40.60 -13.63 19.23
C ASN A 870 40.74 -13.23 20.70
N ILE A 871 41.97 -13.29 21.19
CA ILE A 871 42.32 -12.90 22.56
C ILE A 871 42.78 -11.44 22.66
N ALA A 872 42.93 -10.73 21.52
CA ALA A 872 43.53 -9.40 21.47
C ALA A 872 42.50 -8.27 21.43
N PHE A 873 41.29 -8.56 20.94
CA PHE A 873 40.20 -7.59 20.84
C PHE A 873 39.09 -7.96 21.82
N PRO A 874 38.40 -6.98 22.42
CA PRO A 874 37.29 -7.28 23.32
C PRO A 874 36.03 -7.69 22.53
N VAL A 875 35.07 -8.25 23.26
CA VAL A 875 33.76 -8.64 22.73
C VAL A 875 32.81 -7.44 22.75
N VAL A 876 32.34 -7.00 21.58
CA VAL A 876 31.42 -5.86 21.39
C VAL A 876 29.95 -6.25 21.28
N ASN A 877 29.65 -7.54 21.17
CA ASN A 877 28.30 -8.07 21.05
C ASN A 877 28.15 -9.38 21.84
N GLY A 878 26.94 -9.68 22.28
CA GLY A 878 26.64 -10.96 22.92
C GLY A 878 25.13 -11.19 23.01
N PRO A 879 24.71 -12.33 23.57
CA PRO A 879 23.29 -12.58 23.77
C PRO A 879 22.61 -11.47 24.59
N MET A 880 21.38 -11.12 24.21
CA MET A 880 20.55 -10.12 24.87
C MET A 880 19.85 -10.72 26.10
N ASP A 881 19.63 -9.90 27.11
CA ASP A 881 18.86 -10.18 28.32
C ASP A 881 18.05 -8.93 28.72
N GLU A 882 17.37 -8.96 29.88
CA GLU A 882 16.58 -7.81 30.36
C GLU A 882 17.41 -6.57 30.73
N THR A 883 18.74 -6.70 30.85
CA THR A 883 19.63 -5.58 31.17
C THR A 883 20.09 -4.83 29.92
N SER A 884 20.11 -5.53 28.79
CA SER A 884 20.57 -5.04 27.49
C SER A 884 19.42 -4.79 26.51
N ALA A 885 18.22 -5.32 26.76
CA ALA A 885 17.00 -5.03 26.00
C ALA A 885 15.85 -4.59 26.92
N GLY A 886 14.87 -3.88 26.36
CA GLY A 886 13.66 -3.46 27.04
C GLY A 886 13.68 -2.03 27.59
N PRO A 887 12.61 -1.61 28.30
CA PRO A 887 12.38 -0.21 28.66
C PRO A 887 13.40 0.44 29.58
N GLU A 888 14.12 -0.35 30.35
CA GLU A 888 15.14 0.12 31.29
C GLU A 888 16.56 0.03 30.71
N ALA A 889 16.74 -0.64 29.57
CA ALA A 889 18.06 -0.81 28.97
C ALA A 889 18.67 0.56 28.56
N PRO A 890 20.00 0.74 28.67
CA PRO A 890 20.69 1.96 28.28
C PRO A 890 20.58 2.22 26.77
N GLU A 891 20.34 3.49 26.39
CA GLU A 891 20.17 3.85 24.97
C GLU A 891 21.42 3.66 24.10
N ASN A 892 22.60 3.84 24.70
CA ASN A 892 23.89 3.53 24.09
C ASN A 892 24.47 2.31 24.80
N TYR A 893 23.79 1.17 24.73
CA TYR A 893 24.33 -0.07 25.24
C TYR A 893 25.54 -0.45 24.37
N THR A 894 26.70 -0.59 25.02
CA THR A 894 27.92 -1.08 24.40
C THR A 894 28.42 -2.22 25.26
N TYR A 895 28.57 -3.41 24.66
CA TYR A 895 28.98 -4.60 25.38
C TYR A 895 30.37 -4.45 26.05
N GLU A 896 31.27 -3.67 25.43
CA GLU A 896 32.65 -3.42 25.90
C GLU A 896 32.81 -2.41 27.04
N LEU A 897 31.80 -1.60 27.37
CA LEU A 897 31.92 -0.61 28.46
C LEU A 897 31.09 -0.99 29.69
N ASN A 898 31.07 -2.28 30.02
CA ASN A 898 31.13 -2.63 31.44
C ASN A 898 32.56 -2.40 31.96
N GLU A 899 33.07 -1.16 31.86
CA GLU A 899 33.69 -0.62 33.05
C GLU A 899 32.65 -0.83 34.16
N ILE A 900 33.08 -1.19 35.36
CA ILE A 900 32.23 -1.15 36.53
C ILE A 900 31.66 0.28 36.61
N VAL A 901 30.49 0.52 35.99
CA VAL A 901 29.58 1.57 36.38
C VAL A 901 28.91 1.00 37.62
N GLY A 902 29.71 0.85 38.67
CA GLY A 902 29.21 0.87 40.01
C GLY A 902 28.34 2.12 40.05
N TRP A 903 27.03 1.88 40.18
CA TRP A 903 26.00 2.86 40.44
C TRP A 903 26.38 4.30 40.10
N LYS A 904 25.73 4.88 39.09
CA LYS A 904 25.64 6.35 38.95
C LYS A 904 24.91 6.95 40.17
N ASN A 905 25.62 6.98 41.28
CA ASN A 905 25.53 7.94 42.35
C ASN A 905 26.81 8.77 42.26
N ILE A 906 26.61 10.04 41.99
CA ILE A 906 27.62 11.09 41.97
C ILE A 906 28.36 11.10 43.31
N VAL A 907 29.54 10.46 43.45
CA VAL A 907 30.68 10.90 44.29
C VAL A 907 31.93 10.04 43.96
N ASN A 908 33.07 10.64 43.64
CA ASN A 908 34.36 9.95 43.80
C ASN A 908 34.48 9.52 45.28
N ASN A 909 34.65 8.23 45.60
CA ASN A 909 34.92 7.78 46.99
C ASN A 909 36.22 8.39 47.58
N GLU A 910 37.03 9.06 46.76
CA GLU A 910 38.17 9.86 47.21
C GLU A 910 37.75 11.22 47.78
N ILE A 911 36.62 11.82 47.38
CA ILE A 911 36.20 13.15 47.86
C ILE A 911 34.69 13.25 47.98
N SER A 912 34.16 13.39 49.20
CA SER A 912 32.74 13.71 49.44
C SER A 912 32.56 15.14 49.95
N VAL A 913 31.42 15.75 49.62
CA VAL A 913 31.03 17.07 50.12
C VAL A 913 29.67 16.98 50.77
N MET A 914 29.55 17.43 52.03
CA MET A 914 28.26 17.53 52.69
C MET A 914 28.22 18.68 53.71
N PRO A 915 27.11 19.44 53.79
CA PRO A 915 25.99 19.45 52.84
C PRO A 915 26.36 20.15 51.51
N ASN A 916 25.72 19.76 50.40
CA ASN A 916 25.77 20.50 49.13
C ASN A 916 24.45 20.27 48.39
N PRO A 917 23.56 21.27 48.27
CA PRO A 917 23.75 22.68 48.60
C PRO A 917 23.92 22.97 50.10
N PHE A 918 24.67 24.03 50.46
CA PHE A 918 24.93 24.46 51.84
C PHE A 918 24.56 25.92 52.10
N ASN A 919 24.50 26.34 53.37
CA ASN A 919 24.33 27.73 53.77
C ASN A 919 25.52 28.15 54.64
N GLY A 920 26.35 29.07 54.13
CA GLY A 920 27.54 29.58 54.80
C GLY A 920 28.76 28.65 54.78
N SER A 921 28.63 27.37 55.13
CA SER A 921 29.76 26.41 55.07
C SER A 921 29.36 24.99 54.67
N THR A 922 30.28 24.29 54.01
CA THR A 922 30.23 22.85 53.70
C THR A 922 31.50 22.14 54.16
N GLN A 923 31.48 20.81 54.25
CA GLN A 923 32.64 20.00 54.58
C GLN A 923 33.02 19.10 53.41
N LEU A 924 34.30 19.15 53.05
CA LEU A 924 34.97 18.20 52.18
C LEU A 924 35.57 17.09 53.03
N MET A 925 35.34 15.83 52.67
CA MET A 925 36.10 14.69 53.19
C MET A 925 36.89 14.08 52.04
N ILE A 926 38.22 14.04 52.17
CA ILE A 926 39.16 13.59 51.14
C ILE A 926 39.89 12.36 51.66
N SER A 927 39.80 11.22 50.96
CA SER A 927 40.62 10.05 51.19
C SER A 927 41.97 10.25 50.51
N ASN A 928 43.03 10.47 51.29
CA ASN A 928 44.37 10.69 50.77
C ASN A 928 45.22 9.44 50.94
N THR A 929 45.76 8.93 49.82
CA THR A 929 46.50 7.65 49.79
C THR A 929 48.00 7.80 49.97
N LYS A 930 48.54 9.03 49.99
CA LYS A 930 49.96 9.33 50.24
C LYS A 930 50.13 10.63 51.03
N ALA A 931 51.05 10.67 51.99
CA ALA A 931 51.36 11.91 52.69
C ALA A 931 51.89 12.99 51.71
N GLY A 932 51.42 14.23 51.86
CA GLY A 932 51.83 15.35 51.01
C GLY A 932 50.86 16.53 51.07
N LYS A 933 51.11 17.51 50.20
CA LYS A 933 50.36 18.76 50.17
C LYS A 933 49.09 18.66 49.34
N ILE A 934 47.96 19.08 49.91
CA ILE A 934 46.68 19.26 49.21
C ILE A 934 46.34 20.75 49.13
N THR A 935 46.01 21.22 47.93
CA THR A 935 45.56 22.59 47.66
C THR A 935 44.09 22.58 47.27
N VAL A 936 43.25 23.35 47.97
CA VAL A 936 41.82 23.49 47.68
C VAL A 936 41.54 24.93 47.26
N ILE A 937 40.99 25.12 46.06
CA ILE A 937 40.73 26.41 45.44
C ILE A 937 39.24 26.52 45.11
N LEU A 938 38.61 27.64 45.44
CA LEU A 938 37.21 27.93 45.13
C LEU A 938 37.13 29.04 44.07
N TYR A 939 36.35 28.82 43.03
CA TYR A 939 36.10 29.75 41.94
C TYR A 939 34.61 30.12 41.85
N ASN A 940 34.33 31.34 41.38
CA ASN A 940 32.97 31.76 41.04
C ASN A 940 32.59 31.28 39.62
N ILE A 941 31.35 31.56 39.20
CA ILE A 941 30.85 31.17 37.86
C ILE A 941 31.60 31.83 36.69
N LEU A 942 32.31 32.93 36.93
CA LEU A 942 33.11 33.62 35.92
C LEU A 942 34.54 33.06 35.84
N GLY A 943 34.87 32.04 36.64
CA GLY A 943 36.20 31.44 36.70
C GLY A 943 37.19 32.22 37.57
N GLU A 944 36.75 33.24 38.31
CA GLU A 944 37.62 34.01 39.19
C GLU A 944 37.86 33.27 40.52
N LYS A 945 39.11 33.25 40.99
CA LYS A 945 39.48 32.59 42.25
C LYS A 945 38.99 33.40 43.45
N ILE A 946 38.09 32.79 44.23
CA ILE A 946 37.50 33.37 45.45
C ILE A 946 38.35 33.06 46.68
N GLN A 947 38.83 31.82 46.80
CA GLN A 947 39.56 31.34 47.98
C GLN A 947 40.55 30.25 47.60
N GLN A 948 41.68 30.15 48.31
CA GLN A 948 42.62 29.03 48.22
C GLN A 948 43.14 28.67 49.62
N ASN A 949 43.17 27.39 49.95
CA ASN A 949 43.75 26.84 51.17
C ASN A 949 44.73 25.73 50.81
N GLU A 950 45.85 25.66 51.52
CA GLU A 950 46.88 24.63 51.33
C GLU A 950 47.13 23.92 52.66
N ILE A 951 47.17 22.59 52.63
CA ILE A 951 47.22 21.77 53.84
C ILE A 951 48.22 20.62 53.59
N GLU A 952 49.16 20.45 54.51
CA GLU A 952 50.02 19.26 54.56
C GLU A 952 49.26 18.13 55.27
N THR A 953 49.19 16.96 54.63
CA THR A 953 48.38 15.84 55.11
C THR A 953 49.16 14.54 55.13
N ASN A 954 48.81 13.65 56.05
CA ASN A 954 49.30 12.26 56.08
C ASN A 954 48.38 11.36 55.23
N GLU A 955 48.74 10.07 55.12
CA GLU A 955 47.85 9.04 54.57
C GLU A 955 46.62 8.86 55.46
N GLY A 956 45.43 8.85 54.87
CA GLY A 956 44.15 8.70 55.55
C GLY A 956 43.06 9.69 55.11
N MET A 957 41.93 9.65 55.80
CA MET A 957 40.79 10.55 55.56
C MET A 957 41.03 11.93 56.19
N ILE A 958 40.92 12.99 55.38
CA ILE A 958 41.08 14.39 55.80
C ILE A 958 39.75 15.12 55.64
N GLN A 959 39.39 15.92 56.64
CA GLN A 959 38.20 16.76 56.60
C GLN A 959 38.58 18.23 56.50
N ILE A 960 38.08 18.92 55.47
CA ILE A 960 38.33 20.33 55.21
C ILE A 960 36.99 21.08 55.22
N LYS A 961 36.88 22.11 56.06
CA LYS A 961 35.70 22.98 56.06
C LYS A 961 35.88 24.11 55.05
N ILE A 962 34.96 24.23 54.09
CA ILE A 962 34.84 25.40 53.21
C ILE A 962 33.77 26.32 53.78
N SER A 963 34.09 27.59 53.96
CA SER A 963 33.13 28.62 54.38
C SER A 963 33.20 29.80 53.42
N THR A 964 32.06 30.22 52.89
CA THR A 964 31.97 31.37 51.98
C THR A 964 30.68 32.14 52.21
N LYS A 965 30.75 33.47 52.04
CA LYS A 965 29.57 34.34 52.03
C LYS A 965 28.96 34.48 50.63
N GLN A 966 29.64 33.98 49.60
CA GLN A 966 29.20 34.08 48.23
C GLN A 966 28.12 33.05 47.94
N LYS A 967 26.97 33.53 47.48
CA LYS A 967 25.80 32.71 47.14
C LYS A 967 25.80 32.32 45.66
N GLY A 968 25.11 31.24 45.34
CA GLY A 968 24.98 30.72 43.99
C GLY A 968 25.93 29.55 43.71
N LEU A 969 26.18 29.33 42.42
CA LEU A 969 27.01 28.25 41.91
C LEU A 969 28.51 28.60 42.07
N LEU A 970 29.28 27.67 42.60
CA LEU A 970 30.72 27.77 42.83
C LEU A 970 31.41 26.50 42.32
N PHE A 971 32.69 26.61 41.98
CA PHE A 971 33.51 25.48 41.55
C PHE A 971 34.70 25.31 42.48
N CYS A 972 34.86 24.15 43.08
CA CYS A 972 35.93 23.83 44.01
C CYS A 972 36.94 22.90 43.36
N GLN A 973 38.14 23.39 43.06
CA GLN A 973 39.27 22.59 42.59
C GLN A 973 40.11 22.08 43.76
N ILE A 974 40.54 20.83 43.71
CA ILE A 974 41.35 20.17 44.72
C ILE A 974 42.54 19.55 44.03
N ILE A 975 43.76 19.94 44.40
CA ILE A 975 45.02 19.49 43.79
C ILE A 975 45.82 18.74 44.85
N SER A 976 46.15 17.49 44.57
CA SER A 976 47.08 16.66 45.33
C SER A 976 48.19 16.18 44.38
N ALA A 977 49.35 15.75 44.91
CA ALA A 977 50.63 15.58 44.20
C ALA A 977 50.54 15.19 42.70
N ASN A 978 49.72 14.20 42.33
CA ASN A 978 49.56 13.76 40.93
C ASN A 978 48.11 13.83 40.40
N LYS A 979 47.16 14.42 41.14
CA LYS A 979 45.72 14.41 40.79
C LYS A 979 45.07 15.77 41.06
N SER A 980 44.21 16.22 40.14
CA SER A 980 43.38 17.42 40.31
C SER A 980 41.91 17.05 40.12
N TYR A 981 41.06 17.49 41.03
CA TYR A 981 39.60 17.29 41.01
C TYR A 981 38.90 18.63 40.94
N VAL A 982 37.71 18.69 40.34
CA VAL A 982 36.85 19.88 40.35
C VAL A 982 35.43 19.47 40.71
N LEU A 983 34.84 20.15 41.70
CA LEU A 983 33.52 19.85 42.25
C LEU A 983 32.60 21.06 42.13
N LYS A 984 31.34 20.82 41.80
CA LYS A 984 30.29 21.85 41.81
C LYS A 984 29.74 22.01 43.23
N LEU A 985 29.76 23.25 43.73
CA LEU A 985 29.25 23.64 45.04
C LEU A 985 28.11 24.64 44.87
N ILE A 986 27.05 24.53 45.69
CA ILE A 986 25.90 25.44 45.67
C ILE A 986 25.74 26.05 47.07
N SER A 987 26.02 27.34 47.20
CA SER A 987 25.77 28.09 48.44
C SER A 987 24.43 28.83 48.36
N LYS A 988 23.54 28.58 49.31
CA LYS A 988 22.20 29.19 49.41
C LYS A 988 22.21 30.62 49.94
#